data_AF-A0AB39QQ87-F1
#
_entry.id   AF-A0AB39QQ87-F1
#
_cell.length_a   1.000
_cell.length_b   1.000
_cell.length_c   1.000
_cell.angle_alpha   90.00
_cell.angle_beta   90.00
_cell.angle_gamma   90.00
#
_symmetry.space_group_name_H-M   'P 1'
#
loop_
_entity.id
_entity.type
_entity.pdbx_description
1 polymer ?
#
loop_
_entity_poly.entity_id
_entity_poly.type
_entity_poly.pdbx_seq_one_letter_code
_entity_poly.pdbx_strand_id
1 'polypeptide(L)'
;MSTGPAARGPAAPVLQVRGLTVAFGAGRRRPAVPVVRGVDLVLRRGEVLGLVGESGAGKSLTALSLLGLAPPGAQVGGSVRLLGEEVLGRPERELAALRGSRIAMVFQDPLHAFTPVLRVGDQIAEALRIHERPRPRRETALRRAVELLDFVGVPQPSRAARALPHQLSGGMLQRAMIAMAVANRPAVLVADEPTSALDVTVQAQVLEALAAARQETGAALLLVTHDLGVVAGAADRVAVLYAGRVVETGPAEGVLCRPRMPYTLGLVGSVPRLDTRTPPTPVPGTAPAPGSIGPGCPFAARCPLAEPECRAAEPPLTGVDSPSRAGTSAPDAHTAACRRIPEVRHWSAADLFGRPPADTPELDVTATEPPAHPSTTPADAPATAAAEGAPAGPWRPAVDTPGRPGRPADSPSKTTGDTAACPAAEASAPPTAAPPSGTDSTEHTPAAAPAGSRRRATEAFAHASSPNSAGGRAEGTVPGAGSVGEVVLSVSGLGRSYRLPGFRQRRAPVVRAVEYVDLEVRRGQTLALVGESGAGKSTTLREIASLAAPQAGRVEVLGQDTALLSRRAARELRTAVQLVPQDPASSLDPRMPVGDIVAEPLHAARVPPAVVAARVPRLLTQVGLRPVDADGYPHEFSGGQRQRVAIARALAVGPALLLLDEPVSALDVSVQAGILDLLLRLKRALGPAYLLVSHDLAVVRQLADRVSVMYAGRTVETGGVAEVFGRPRHPYTRALLSAVPLPDPVAERSRRRIVLPAGPGPGPRAVSGCAFRARCPVQALLPAAGRGRCAAETPRARPAGEAAGHTVSCHFPHR
;
A
#
# COMPACT_ATOMS: atom_id res chain seq x y z
N MET A 1 7.47 -20.56 41.15
CA MET A 1 7.39 -21.54 40.04
C MET A 1 6.39 -21.01 39.03
N SER A 2 6.75 -20.92 37.75
CA SER A 2 5.85 -20.43 36.68
C SER A 2 5.63 -21.55 35.67
N THR A 3 4.38 -21.97 35.48
CA THR A 3 4.04 -22.98 34.48
C THR A 3 3.92 -22.33 33.11
N GLY A 4 4.91 -22.55 32.24
CA GLY A 4 4.83 -22.18 30.83
C GLY A 4 3.65 -22.88 30.12
N PRO A 5 3.19 -22.34 28.97
CA PRO A 5 2.05 -22.91 28.25
C PRO A 5 2.39 -24.31 27.72
N ALA A 6 1.79 -25.34 28.32
CA ALA A 6 1.99 -26.72 27.91
C ALA A 6 1.55 -26.95 26.45
N ALA A 7 2.38 -27.68 25.70
CA ALA A 7 2.11 -27.99 24.30
C ALA A 7 0.80 -28.80 24.17
N ARG A 8 -0.18 -28.25 23.45
CA ARG A 8 -1.44 -28.93 23.18
C ARG A 8 -1.22 -29.99 22.10
N GLY A 9 -1.69 -31.22 22.36
CA GLY A 9 -1.70 -32.28 21.36
C GLY A 9 -2.51 -31.89 20.11
N PRO A 10 -2.25 -32.51 18.94
CA PRO A 10 -2.80 -32.08 17.66
C PRO A 10 -4.33 -32.18 17.64
N ALA A 11 -4.99 -31.02 17.70
CA ALA A 11 -6.45 -30.92 17.66
C ALA A 11 -7.01 -31.45 16.33
N ALA A 12 -8.21 -32.04 16.38
CA ALA A 12 -8.86 -32.58 15.19
C ALA A 12 -9.11 -31.49 14.12
N PRO A 13 -8.87 -31.78 12.84
CA PRO A 13 -9.14 -30.84 11.76
C PRO A 13 -10.65 -30.59 11.60
N VAL A 14 -11.05 -29.33 11.56
CA VAL A 14 -12.45 -28.94 11.32
C VAL A 14 -12.74 -28.68 9.84
N LEU A 15 -11.71 -28.40 9.05
CA LEU A 15 -11.77 -28.36 7.60
C LEU A 15 -10.55 -29.10 7.02
N GLN A 16 -10.80 -29.99 6.06
CA GLN A 16 -9.79 -30.60 5.21
C GLN A 16 -10.13 -30.32 3.75
N VAL A 17 -9.13 -29.94 2.97
CA VAL A 17 -9.22 -29.70 1.53
C VAL A 17 -8.15 -30.57 0.89
N ARG A 18 -8.52 -31.35 -0.13
CA ARG A 18 -7.61 -32.26 -0.84
C ARG A 18 -7.77 -32.13 -2.34
N GLY A 19 -6.67 -31.85 -3.04
CA GLY A 19 -6.61 -31.78 -4.49
C GLY A 19 -7.63 -30.82 -5.12
N LEU A 20 -7.99 -29.72 -4.44
CA LEU A 20 -9.01 -28.78 -4.92
C LEU A 20 -8.60 -28.18 -6.26
N THR A 21 -9.43 -28.37 -7.28
CA THR A 21 -9.26 -27.81 -8.62
C THR A 21 -10.43 -26.91 -8.97
N VAL A 22 -10.15 -25.81 -9.68
CA VAL A 22 -11.18 -24.93 -10.24
C VAL A 22 -10.75 -24.47 -11.63
N ALA A 23 -11.59 -24.70 -12.64
CA ALA A 23 -11.33 -24.34 -14.03
C ALA A 23 -12.56 -23.71 -14.71
N PHE A 24 -12.35 -22.90 -15.74
CA PHE A 24 -13.40 -22.17 -16.47
C PHE A 24 -13.40 -22.46 -17.97
N GLY A 25 -14.50 -22.11 -18.65
CA GLY A 25 -14.53 -22.00 -20.11
C GLY A 25 -14.48 -23.32 -20.90
N ALA A 26 -14.64 -24.46 -20.21
CA ALA A 26 -14.74 -25.78 -20.83
C ALA A 26 -15.93 -25.83 -21.81
N GLY A 27 -15.64 -25.93 -23.11
CA GLY A 27 -16.66 -25.97 -24.16
C GLY A 27 -16.20 -26.78 -25.36
N ARG A 28 -17.12 -27.11 -26.28
CA ARG A 28 -16.90 -28.05 -27.40
C ARG A 28 -15.70 -27.74 -28.34
N ARG A 29 -15.04 -26.58 -28.22
CA ARG A 29 -13.86 -26.17 -28.99
C ARG A 29 -12.77 -25.44 -28.19
N ARG A 30 -12.84 -25.38 -26.85
CA ARG A 30 -11.80 -24.74 -26.01
C ARG A 30 -11.51 -25.58 -24.76
N PRO A 31 -10.23 -25.82 -24.42
CA PRO A 31 -9.88 -26.52 -23.18
C PRO A 31 -10.29 -25.69 -21.96
N ALA A 32 -10.54 -26.37 -20.84
CA ALA A 32 -10.79 -25.70 -19.57
C ALA A 32 -9.54 -24.92 -19.13
N VAL A 33 -9.70 -23.67 -18.73
CA VAL A 33 -8.62 -22.81 -18.21
C VAL A 33 -8.53 -23.02 -16.70
N PRO A 34 -7.47 -23.67 -16.17
CA PRO A 34 -7.35 -23.92 -14.74
C PRO A 34 -6.86 -22.66 -14.00
N VAL A 35 -7.54 -22.34 -12.90
CA VAL A 35 -7.21 -21.21 -12.00
C VAL A 35 -6.74 -21.72 -10.64
N VAL A 36 -7.30 -22.84 -10.16
CA VAL A 36 -6.82 -23.58 -8.98
C VAL A 36 -6.44 -24.99 -9.42
N ARG A 37 -5.25 -25.46 -9.06
CA ARG A 37 -4.55 -26.61 -9.67
C ARG A 37 -4.13 -27.68 -8.65
N GLY A 38 -5.05 -28.10 -7.79
CA GLY A 38 -4.76 -29.06 -6.72
C GLY A 38 -4.20 -28.34 -5.50
N VAL A 39 -5.08 -27.67 -4.76
CA VAL A 39 -4.79 -27.05 -3.47
C VAL A 39 -5.17 -28.02 -2.35
N ASP A 40 -4.23 -28.25 -1.44
CA ASP A 40 -4.41 -29.01 -0.21
C ASP A 40 -4.33 -28.06 0.99
N LEU A 41 -5.29 -28.12 1.90
CA LEU A 41 -5.33 -27.29 3.11
C LEU A 41 -5.88 -28.10 4.29
N VAL A 42 -5.33 -27.89 5.49
CA VAL A 42 -5.83 -28.46 6.75
C VAL A 42 -5.87 -27.36 7.80
N LEU A 43 -7.03 -27.24 8.46
CA LEU A 43 -7.34 -26.22 9.45
C LEU A 43 -8.05 -26.85 10.66
N ARG A 44 -7.49 -26.66 11.86
CA ARG A 44 -7.98 -27.25 13.13
C ARG A 44 -8.80 -26.27 13.96
N ARG A 45 -9.62 -26.80 14.88
CA ARG A 45 -10.46 -25.97 15.76
C ARG A 45 -9.61 -24.92 16.50
N GLY A 46 -9.98 -23.65 16.35
CA GLY A 46 -9.28 -22.52 16.99
C GLY A 46 -7.97 -22.09 16.30
N GLU A 47 -7.51 -22.74 15.22
CA GLU A 47 -6.31 -22.37 14.46
C GLU A 47 -6.57 -21.18 13.52
N VAL A 48 -5.57 -20.34 13.25
CA VAL A 48 -5.56 -19.38 12.13
C VAL A 48 -4.57 -19.81 11.06
N LEU A 49 -5.09 -20.03 9.85
CA LEU A 49 -4.29 -20.26 8.65
C LEU A 49 -4.35 -19.02 7.75
N GLY A 50 -3.20 -18.38 7.52
CA GLY A 50 -3.07 -17.30 6.54
C GLY A 50 -2.91 -17.86 5.12
N LEU A 51 -3.71 -17.40 4.15
CA LEU A 51 -3.58 -17.73 2.73
C LEU A 51 -3.14 -16.48 1.95
N VAL A 52 -1.90 -16.49 1.45
CA VAL A 52 -1.21 -15.31 0.89
C VAL A 52 -0.72 -15.53 -0.53
N GLY A 53 -0.41 -14.44 -1.24
CA GLY A 53 0.11 -14.45 -2.61
C GLY A 53 -0.33 -13.22 -3.41
N GLU A 54 0.18 -13.08 -4.64
CA GLU A 54 -0.20 -12.05 -5.60
C GLU A 54 -1.70 -12.14 -5.99
N SER A 55 -2.24 -11.10 -6.62
CA SER A 55 -3.58 -11.11 -7.20
C SER A 55 -3.65 -12.08 -8.38
N GLY A 56 -4.85 -12.58 -8.67
CA GLY A 56 -5.05 -13.65 -9.65
C GLY A 56 -4.49 -15.04 -9.27
N ALA A 57 -3.70 -15.18 -8.19
CA ALA A 57 -3.09 -16.45 -7.78
C ALA A 57 -4.09 -17.57 -7.38
N GLY A 58 -5.38 -17.25 -7.26
CA GLY A 58 -6.47 -18.18 -6.93
C GLY A 58 -7.03 -18.07 -5.50
N LYS A 59 -6.60 -17.06 -4.71
CA LYS A 59 -6.89 -16.92 -3.27
C LYS A 59 -8.39 -16.94 -2.94
N SER A 60 -9.13 -15.93 -3.38
CA SER A 60 -10.58 -15.77 -3.13
C SER A 60 -11.43 -16.84 -3.82
N LEU A 61 -10.99 -17.34 -4.99
CA LEU A 61 -11.65 -18.45 -5.67
C LEU A 61 -11.52 -19.77 -4.89
N THR A 62 -10.37 -20.00 -4.24
CA THR A 62 -10.20 -21.10 -3.28
C THR A 62 -11.20 -20.94 -2.14
N ALA A 63 -11.23 -19.76 -1.50
CA ALA A 63 -12.13 -19.46 -0.37
C ALA A 63 -13.62 -19.68 -0.69
N LEU A 64 -14.10 -19.11 -1.81
CA LEU A 64 -15.48 -19.29 -2.29
C LEU A 64 -15.82 -20.76 -2.53
N SER A 65 -14.89 -21.53 -3.09
CA SER A 65 -15.11 -22.96 -3.37
C SER A 65 -15.31 -23.79 -2.09
N LEU A 66 -14.73 -23.37 -0.95
CA LEU A 66 -14.92 -24.05 0.35
C LEU A 66 -16.36 -23.97 0.88
N LEU A 67 -17.11 -22.93 0.47
CA LEU A 67 -18.53 -22.78 0.78
C LEU A 67 -19.45 -23.26 -0.35
N GLY A 68 -18.89 -23.80 -1.44
CA GLY A 68 -19.64 -24.09 -2.66
C GLY A 68 -20.20 -22.84 -3.35
N LEU A 69 -19.54 -21.68 -3.19
CA LEU A 69 -19.91 -20.39 -3.77
C LEU A 69 -19.05 -20.04 -5.01
N ALA A 70 -18.51 -21.05 -5.70
CA ALA A 70 -17.77 -20.86 -6.94
C ALA A 70 -18.70 -20.25 -8.02
N PRO A 71 -18.23 -19.27 -8.82
CA PRO A 71 -19.08 -18.55 -9.76
C PRO A 71 -19.59 -19.44 -10.92
N PRO A 72 -20.74 -19.10 -11.54
CA PRO A 72 -21.32 -19.89 -12.63
C PRO A 72 -20.33 -20.18 -13.77
N GLY A 73 -20.32 -21.43 -14.25
CA GLY A 73 -19.37 -21.88 -15.27
C GLY A 73 -18.00 -22.32 -14.74
N ALA A 74 -17.76 -22.22 -13.42
CA ALA A 74 -16.64 -22.89 -12.77
C ALA A 74 -16.89 -24.41 -12.68
N GLN A 75 -15.90 -25.20 -13.09
CA GLN A 75 -15.83 -26.64 -12.80
C GLN A 75 -14.95 -26.82 -11.56
N VAL A 76 -15.53 -27.32 -10.47
CA VAL A 76 -14.85 -27.56 -9.19
C VAL A 76 -14.63 -29.07 -9.00
N GLY A 77 -13.44 -29.47 -8.59
CA GLY A 77 -13.07 -30.86 -8.30
C GLY A 77 -12.16 -30.98 -7.07
N GLY A 78 -11.85 -32.21 -6.67
CA GLY A 78 -11.15 -32.52 -5.41
C GLY A 78 -12.13 -32.92 -4.30
N SER A 79 -11.77 -32.64 -3.05
CA SER A 79 -12.57 -32.92 -1.85
C SER A 79 -12.44 -31.76 -0.84
N VAL A 80 -13.56 -31.37 -0.22
CA VAL A 80 -13.65 -30.38 0.86
C VAL A 80 -14.52 -30.98 1.97
N ARG A 81 -13.90 -31.35 3.09
CA ARG A 81 -14.59 -31.96 4.24
C ARG A 81 -14.66 -31.01 5.42
N LEU A 82 -15.87 -30.59 5.76
CA LEU A 82 -16.20 -29.75 6.91
C LEU A 82 -16.68 -30.65 8.06
N LEU A 83 -15.99 -30.64 9.20
CA LEU A 83 -16.27 -31.51 10.35
C LEU A 83 -16.29 -33.03 10.02
N GLY A 84 -15.63 -33.43 8.92
CA GLY A 84 -15.61 -34.79 8.39
C GLY A 84 -16.60 -35.04 7.24
N GLU A 85 -17.63 -34.20 7.11
CA GLU A 85 -18.66 -34.26 6.08
C GLU A 85 -18.19 -33.62 4.75
N GLU A 86 -18.29 -34.35 3.64
CA GLU A 86 -17.97 -33.86 2.29
C GLU A 86 -18.95 -32.76 1.85
N VAL A 87 -18.43 -31.63 1.36
CA VAL A 87 -19.20 -30.43 0.97
C VAL A 87 -19.40 -30.35 -0.54
N LEU A 88 -18.41 -30.74 -1.34
CA LEU A 88 -18.51 -30.67 -2.80
C LEU A 88 -19.58 -31.64 -3.33
N GLY A 89 -20.37 -31.17 -4.31
CA GLY A 89 -21.44 -31.95 -4.93
C GLY A 89 -22.74 -32.04 -4.12
N ARG A 90 -22.82 -31.47 -2.90
CA ARG A 90 -24.10 -31.39 -2.17
C ARG A 90 -25.12 -30.51 -2.87
N PRO A 91 -26.44 -30.81 -2.73
CA PRO A 91 -27.48 -29.93 -3.23
C PRO A 91 -27.48 -28.60 -2.45
N GLU A 92 -27.83 -27.51 -3.13
CA GLU A 92 -27.80 -26.14 -2.58
C GLU A 92 -28.63 -25.99 -1.29
N ARG A 93 -29.69 -26.78 -1.09
CA ARG A 93 -30.48 -26.82 0.15
C ARG A 93 -29.69 -27.29 1.37
N GLU A 94 -28.73 -28.20 1.21
CA GLU A 94 -27.84 -28.65 2.27
C GLU A 94 -26.69 -27.68 2.48
N LEU A 95 -26.12 -27.15 1.39
CA LEU A 95 -25.09 -26.09 1.46
C LEU A 95 -25.63 -24.87 2.21
N ALA A 96 -26.85 -24.43 1.92
CA ALA A 96 -27.53 -23.34 2.62
C ALA A 96 -27.81 -23.64 4.12
N ALA A 97 -27.85 -24.91 4.54
CA ALA A 97 -27.95 -25.27 5.96
C ALA A 97 -26.58 -25.22 6.68
N LEU A 98 -25.51 -25.62 5.99
CA LEU A 98 -24.13 -25.59 6.49
C LEU A 98 -23.52 -24.18 6.53
N ARG A 99 -23.79 -23.36 5.50
CA ARG A 99 -23.43 -21.93 5.46
C ARG A 99 -24.09 -21.22 6.64
N GLY A 100 -23.39 -20.25 7.24
CA GLY A 100 -23.84 -19.52 8.44
C GLY A 100 -23.77 -20.32 9.75
N SER A 101 -24.12 -21.61 9.77
CA SER A 101 -24.24 -22.43 10.99
C SER A 101 -23.06 -23.36 11.31
N ARG A 102 -22.22 -23.66 10.31
CA ARG A 102 -21.03 -24.52 10.42
C ARG A 102 -19.81 -23.87 9.78
N ILE A 103 -19.98 -23.24 8.62
CA ILE A 103 -18.98 -22.39 7.96
C ILE A 103 -19.60 -21.04 7.61
N ALA A 104 -18.91 -19.94 7.89
CA ALA A 104 -19.33 -18.59 7.53
C ALA A 104 -18.23 -17.84 6.80
N MET A 105 -18.61 -16.84 6.00
CA MET A 105 -17.67 -16.01 5.23
C MET A 105 -17.83 -14.54 5.58
N VAL A 106 -16.70 -13.86 5.75
CA VAL A 106 -16.57 -12.40 5.74
C VAL A 106 -15.95 -12.04 4.39
N PHE A 107 -16.74 -11.39 3.54
CA PHE A 107 -16.38 -10.99 2.18
C PHE A 107 -15.51 -9.73 2.16
N GLN A 108 -14.81 -9.54 1.03
CA GLN A 108 -13.93 -8.41 0.73
C GLN A 108 -14.67 -7.06 0.66
N ASP A 109 -15.90 -7.03 0.12
CA ASP A 109 -16.72 -5.80 0.04
C ASP A 109 -18.01 -5.93 0.88
N PRO A 110 -18.14 -5.15 1.98
CA PRO A 110 -19.36 -5.10 2.78
C PRO A 110 -20.60 -4.51 2.10
N LEU A 111 -20.47 -3.62 1.12
CA LEU A 111 -21.62 -3.08 0.39
C LEU A 111 -22.25 -4.11 -0.55
N HIS A 112 -21.47 -5.09 -1.02
CA HIS A 112 -21.98 -6.24 -1.76
C HIS A 112 -22.45 -7.39 -0.85
N ALA A 113 -21.95 -7.49 0.39
CA ALA A 113 -22.40 -8.50 1.37
C ALA A 113 -23.76 -8.19 2.02
N PHE A 114 -24.21 -6.92 2.04
CA PHE A 114 -25.51 -6.51 2.58
C PHE A 114 -26.47 -6.06 1.49
N THR A 115 -27.76 -6.35 1.65
CA THR A 115 -28.83 -5.82 0.79
C THR A 115 -28.99 -4.31 1.04
N PRO A 116 -28.73 -3.41 0.06
CA PRO A 116 -28.60 -1.97 0.33
C PRO A 116 -29.86 -1.25 0.81
N VAL A 117 -31.03 -1.86 0.60
CA VAL A 117 -32.36 -1.32 0.96
C VAL A 117 -32.92 -1.88 2.28
N LEU A 118 -32.25 -2.86 2.90
CA LEU A 118 -32.63 -3.44 4.19
C LEU A 118 -31.77 -2.88 5.32
N ARG A 119 -32.30 -2.85 6.55
CA ARG A 119 -31.51 -2.40 7.72
C ARG A 119 -30.47 -3.45 8.09
N VAL A 120 -29.34 -2.99 8.63
CA VAL A 120 -28.23 -3.88 9.04
C VAL A 120 -28.66 -4.83 10.16
N GLY A 121 -29.40 -4.34 11.15
CA GLY A 121 -29.88 -5.16 12.27
C GLY A 121 -30.96 -6.18 11.89
N ASP A 122 -31.80 -5.88 10.89
CA ASP A 122 -32.80 -6.83 10.38
C ASP A 122 -32.11 -8.02 9.68
N GLN A 123 -31.03 -7.79 8.93
CA GLN A 123 -30.27 -8.83 8.23
C GLN A 123 -29.48 -9.74 9.21
N ILE A 124 -28.88 -9.16 10.25
CA ILE A 124 -28.25 -9.96 11.33
C ILE A 124 -29.32 -10.78 12.09
N ALA A 125 -30.49 -10.19 12.36
CA ALA A 125 -31.60 -10.89 12.99
C ALA A 125 -32.22 -11.98 12.10
N GLU A 126 -32.15 -11.84 10.78
CA GLU A 126 -32.55 -12.86 9.81
C GLU A 126 -31.60 -14.07 9.85
N ALA A 127 -30.28 -13.86 9.86
CA ALA A 127 -29.30 -14.93 9.99
C ALA A 127 -29.54 -15.81 11.24
N LEU A 128 -29.84 -15.19 12.39
CA LEU A 128 -30.26 -15.93 13.61
C LEU A 128 -31.57 -16.70 13.37
N ARG A 129 -32.58 -16.04 12.80
CA ARG A 129 -33.92 -16.61 12.54
C ARG A 129 -33.97 -17.69 11.45
N ILE A 130 -32.92 -17.88 10.66
CA ILE A 130 -32.80 -18.96 9.69
C ILE A 130 -32.27 -20.23 10.38
N HIS A 131 -31.18 -20.13 11.14
CA HIS A 131 -30.45 -21.30 11.66
C HIS A 131 -30.80 -21.70 13.10
N GLU A 132 -31.12 -20.77 14.00
CA GLU A 132 -31.43 -21.11 15.41
C GLU A 132 -32.71 -21.96 15.55
N ARG A 133 -32.67 -22.95 16.44
CA ARG A 133 -33.80 -23.85 16.77
C ARG A 133 -33.91 -23.99 18.30
N PRO A 134 -35.08 -23.72 18.92
CA PRO A 134 -36.32 -23.21 18.31
C PRO A 134 -36.14 -21.80 17.71
N ARG A 135 -36.94 -21.46 16.70
CA ARG A 135 -36.78 -20.21 15.93
C ARG A 135 -37.07 -18.98 16.82
N PRO A 136 -36.13 -18.04 17.02
CA PRO A 136 -36.35 -16.89 17.91
C PRO A 136 -37.43 -15.94 17.38
N ARG A 137 -38.16 -15.30 18.31
CA ARG A 137 -39.09 -14.19 17.98
C ARG A 137 -38.30 -13.02 17.36
N ARG A 138 -38.93 -12.22 16.48
CA ARG A 138 -38.24 -11.12 15.76
C ARG A 138 -37.57 -10.13 16.72
N GLU A 139 -38.25 -9.77 17.79
CA GLU A 139 -37.74 -8.89 18.84
C GLU A 139 -36.49 -9.46 19.52
N THR A 140 -36.50 -10.74 19.90
CA THR A 140 -35.35 -11.44 20.50
C THR A 140 -34.15 -11.43 19.56
N ALA A 141 -34.36 -11.74 18.28
CA ALA A 141 -33.31 -11.74 17.27
C ALA A 141 -32.77 -10.33 16.97
N LEU A 142 -33.63 -9.30 16.98
CA LEU A 142 -33.20 -7.89 16.84
C LEU A 142 -32.42 -7.40 18.06
N ARG A 143 -32.78 -7.80 19.27
CA ARG A 143 -32.00 -7.51 20.48
C ARG A 143 -30.62 -8.19 20.40
N ARG A 144 -30.60 -9.47 20.02
CA ARG A 144 -29.35 -10.22 19.81
C ARG A 144 -28.47 -9.63 18.69
N ALA A 145 -29.07 -9.08 17.63
CA ALA A 145 -28.34 -8.35 16.59
C ALA A 145 -27.68 -7.05 17.13
N VAL A 146 -28.32 -6.35 18.07
CA VAL A 146 -27.72 -5.19 18.77
C VAL A 146 -26.58 -5.64 19.69
N GLU A 147 -26.77 -6.73 20.45
CA GLU A 147 -25.71 -7.33 21.28
C GLU A 147 -24.49 -7.76 20.45
N LEU A 148 -24.70 -8.39 19.29
CA LEU A 148 -23.64 -8.79 18.36
C LEU A 148 -22.90 -7.59 17.74
N LEU A 149 -23.62 -6.49 17.44
CA LEU A 149 -23.00 -5.24 16.95
C LEU A 149 -22.15 -4.54 18.03
N ASP A 150 -22.56 -4.61 19.30
CA ASP A 150 -21.79 -4.07 20.42
C ASP A 150 -20.51 -4.91 20.66
N PHE A 151 -20.63 -6.24 20.63
CA PHE A 151 -19.53 -7.19 20.75
C PHE A 151 -18.41 -6.97 19.72
N VAL A 152 -18.75 -6.66 18.46
CA VAL A 152 -17.76 -6.30 17.41
C VAL A 152 -17.37 -4.80 17.42
N GLY A 153 -17.70 -4.06 18.48
CA GLY A 153 -17.30 -2.67 18.65
C GLY A 153 -17.86 -1.71 17.60
N VAL A 154 -19.09 -1.91 17.12
CA VAL A 154 -19.79 -0.92 16.27
C VAL A 154 -20.41 0.18 17.16
N PRO A 155 -19.95 1.44 17.08
CA PRO A 155 -20.41 2.50 17.97
C PRO A 155 -21.90 2.82 17.77
N GLN A 156 -22.61 3.04 18.89
CA GLN A 156 -24.07 3.23 18.92
C GLN A 156 -24.82 2.05 18.27
N PRO A 157 -24.66 0.79 18.76
CA PRO A 157 -25.14 -0.41 18.08
C PRO A 157 -26.67 -0.39 17.83
N SER A 158 -27.47 0.12 18.78
CA SER A 158 -28.93 0.29 18.62
C SER A 158 -29.32 1.28 17.52
N ARG A 159 -28.40 2.17 17.12
CA ARG A 159 -28.55 3.08 15.97
C ARG A 159 -28.05 2.42 14.69
N ALA A 160 -26.88 1.77 14.72
CA ALA A 160 -26.31 1.06 13.58
C ALA A 160 -27.24 -0.06 13.08
N ALA A 161 -27.86 -0.81 14.00
CA ALA A 161 -28.89 -1.82 13.69
C ALA A 161 -30.09 -1.24 12.92
N ARG A 162 -30.42 0.04 13.14
CA ARG A 162 -31.53 0.74 12.48
C ARG A 162 -31.13 1.41 11.17
N ALA A 163 -29.84 1.51 10.86
CA ALA A 163 -29.30 2.15 9.66
C ALA A 163 -29.35 1.22 8.44
N LEU A 164 -29.31 1.82 7.25
CA LEU A 164 -29.06 1.12 5.98
C LEU A 164 -27.53 1.02 5.74
N PRO A 165 -27.03 0.03 4.98
CA PRO A 165 -25.59 -0.18 4.75
C PRO A 165 -24.83 1.08 4.33
N HIS A 166 -25.37 1.83 3.36
CA HIS A 166 -24.79 3.08 2.83
C HIS A 166 -24.78 4.26 3.83
N GLN A 167 -25.31 4.09 5.04
CA GLN A 167 -25.32 5.10 6.11
C GLN A 167 -24.25 4.83 7.18
N LEU A 168 -23.52 3.71 7.07
CA LEU A 168 -22.38 3.35 7.91
C LEU A 168 -21.07 3.65 7.17
N SER A 169 -19.96 3.77 7.91
CA SER A 169 -18.62 3.75 7.30
C SER A 169 -18.23 2.32 6.93
N GLY A 170 -17.32 2.15 5.96
CA GLY A 170 -16.82 0.84 5.54
C GLY A 170 -16.34 -0.02 6.72
N GLY A 171 -15.57 0.57 7.65
CA GLY A 171 -15.14 -0.10 8.88
C GLY A 171 -16.27 -0.53 9.83
N MET A 172 -17.35 0.25 9.95
CA MET A 172 -18.53 -0.15 10.72
C MET A 172 -19.30 -1.27 10.00
N LEU A 173 -19.36 -1.24 8.67
CA LEU A 173 -20.07 -2.24 7.86
C LEU A 173 -19.29 -3.57 7.80
N GLN A 174 -17.96 -3.54 7.73
CA GLN A 174 -17.09 -4.71 7.86
C GLN A 174 -17.30 -5.41 9.20
N ARG A 175 -17.32 -4.65 10.31
CA ARG A 175 -17.58 -5.23 11.64
C ARG A 175 -19.01 -5.73 11.79
N ALA A 176 -20.00 -5.03 11.23
CA ALA A 176 -21.36 -5.55 11.13
C ALA A 176 -21.45 -6.86 10.34
N MET A 177 -20.62 -7.05 9.31
CA MET A 177 -20.53 -8.33 8.59
C MET A 177 -19.91 -9.43 9.46
N ILE A 178 -18.88 -9.12 10.26
CA ILE A 178 -18.32 -10.07 11.24
C ILE A 178 -19.41 -10.49 12.23
N ALA A 179 -20.19 -9.55 12.77
CA ALA A 179 -21.33 -9.83 13.64
C ALA A 179 -22.39 -10.75 12.98
N MET A 180 -22.66 -10.54 11.68
CA MET A 180 -23.56 -11.42 10.90
C MET A 180 -22.96 -12.82 10.71
N ALA A 181 -21.69 -12.92 10.37
CA ALA A 181 -20.99 -14.18 10.12
C ALA A 181 -20.86 -15.05 11.38
N VAL A 182 -20.67 -14.44 12.56
CA VAL A 182 -20.48 -15.19 13.81
C VAL A 182 -21.76 -15.40 14.62
N ALA A 183 -22.88 -14.84 14.15
CA ALA A 183 -24.18 -14.87 14.82
C ALA A 183 -24.60 -16.27 15.30
N ASN A 184 -24.38 -17.30 14.47
CA ASN A 184 -24.75 -18.69 14.74
C ASN A 184 -23.57 -19.57 15.23
N ARG A 185 -22.47 -18.96 15.71
CA ARG A 185 -21.25 -19.64 16.22
C ARG A 185 -20.71 -20.74 15.28
N PRO A 186 -20.30 -20.40 14.03
CA PRO A 186 -19.76 -21.38 13.08
C PRO A 186 -18.47 -22.03 13.60
N ALA A 187 -18.18 -23.25 13.14
CA ALA A 187 -16.93 -23.95 13.46
C ALA A 187 -15.74 -23.47 12.62
N VAL A 188 -16.01 -22.88 11.45
CA VAL A 188 -15.03 -22.30 10.53
C VAL A 188 -15.49 -20.91 10.09
N LEU A 189 -14.60 -19.93 10.18
CA LEU A 189 -14.75 -18.60 9.63
C LEU A 189 -13.75 -18.45 8.48
N VAL A 190 -14.21 -18.00 7.32
CA VAL A 190 -13.38 -17.64 6.16
C VAL A 190 -13.43 -16.13 6.03
N ALA A 191 -12.30 -15.44 6.12
CA ALA A 191 -12.23 -14.00 5.97
C ALA A 191 -11.39 -13.65 4.75
N ASP A 192 -12.04 -13.11 3.70
CA ASP A 192 -11.45 -12.85 2.39
C ASP A 192 -11.14 -11.37 2.24
N GLU A 193 -9.84 -11.04 2.29
CA GLU A 193 -9.29 -9.68 2.36
C GLU A 193 -10.05 -8.71 3.28
N PRO A 194 -10.35 -9.09 4.54
CA PRO A 194 -11.32 -8.41 5.41
C PRO A 194 -10.90 -6.99 5.86
N THR A 195 -9.72 -6.53 5.46
CA THR A 195 -9.14 -5.22 5.83
C THR A 195 -8.81 -4.35 4.61
N SER A 196 -9.15 -4.82 3.40
CA SER A 196 -8.90 -4.09 2.16
C SER A 196 -9.63 -2.74 2.12
N ALA A 197 -8.97 -1.71 1.56
CA ALA A 197 -9.47 -0.34 1.48
C ALA A 197 -9.85 0.34 2.83
N LEU A 198 -9.35 -0.16 3.97
CA LEU A 198 -9.50 0.46 5.29
C LEU A 198 -8.20 1.17 5.71
N ASP A 199 -8.27 2.23 6.53
CA ASP A 199 -7.07 2.80 7.13
C ASP A 199 -6.53 1.92 8.27
N VAL A 200 -5.25 2.08 8.61
CA VAL A 200 -4.55 1.24 9.60
C VAL A 200 -5.25 1.16 10.97
N THR A 201 -5.98 2.20 11.39
CA THR A 201 -6.68 2.20 12.69
C THR A 201 -7.97 1.38 12.63
N VAL A 202 -8.68 1.45 11.50
CA VAL A 202 -9.89 0.69 11.23
C VAL A 202 -9.56 -0.77 10.94
N GLN A 203 -8.48 -1.03 10.19
CA GLN A 203 -7.88 -2.36 9.98
C GLN A 203 -7.57 -3.04 11.32
N ALA A 204 -6.91 -2.34 12.25
CA ALA A 204 -6.65 -2.88 13.59
C ALA A 204 -7.94 -3.23 14.35
N GLN A 205 -8.96 -2.37 14.34
CA GLN A 205 -10.27 -2.65 14.97
C GLN A 205 -11.01 -3.83 14.32
N VAL A 206 -10.87 -4.05 13.01
CA VAL A 206 -11.49 -5.17 12.30
C VAL A 206 -10.79 -6.50 12.65
N LEU A 207 -9.46 -6.50 12.72
CA LEU A 207 -8.68 -7.67 13.13
C LEU A 207 -8.93 -8.05 14.59
N GLU A 208 -9.10 -7.05 15.47
CA GLU A 208 -9.50 -7.25 16.85
C GLU A 208 -10.92 -7.87 16.95
N ALA A 209 -11.87 -7.39 16.15
CA ALA A 209 -13.22 -7.99 16.07
C ALA A 209 -13.19 -9.43 15.54
N LEU A 210 -12.34 -9.76 14.55
CA LEU A 210 -12.13 -11.15 14.10
C LEU A 210 -11.48 -12.01 15.19
N ALA A 211 -10.51 -11.48 15.95
CA ALA A 211 -9.85 -12.19 17.03
C ALA A 211 -10.80 -12.48 18.21
N ALA A 212 -11.59 -11.49 18.64
CA ALA A 212 -12.62 -11.65 19.65
C ALA A 212 -13.68 -12.68 19.19
N ALA A 213 -14.12 -12.59 17.93
CA ALA A 213 -15.07 -13.53 17.35
C ALA A 213 -14.53 -14.97 17.31
N ARG A 214 -13.26 -15.18 16.93
CA ARG A 214 -12.56 -16.49 17.02
C ARG A 214 -12.55 -17.01 18.46
N GLN A 215 -12.19 -16.18 19.42
CA GLN A 215 -12.09 -16.56 20.84
C GLN A 215 -13.44 -16.95 21.44
N GLU A 216 -14.50 -16.17 21.18
CA GLU A 216 -15.85 -16.45 21.66
C GLU A 216 -16.46 -17.70 21.01
N THR A 217 -16.33 -17.86 19.69
CA THR A 217 -16.94 -18.99 18.97
C THR A 217 -16.14 -20.29 19.10
N GLY A 218 -14.84 -20.22 19.35
CA GLY A 218 -13.91 -21.35 19.19
C GLY A 218 -13.70 -21.76 17.73
N ALA A 219 -14.12 -20.93 16.76
CA ALA A 219 -13.98 -21.19 15.34
C ALA A 219 -12.50 -21.28 14.92
N ALA A 220 -12.23 -22.06 13.88
CA ALA A 220 -11.01 -21.93 13.11
C ALA A 220 -11.15 -20.80 12.08
N LEU A 221 -10.05 -20.11 11.76
CA LEU A 221 -10.05 -18.97 10.84
C LEU A 221 -9.14 -19.24 9.64
N LEU A 222 -9.71 -19.24 8.44
CA LEU A 222 -8.94 -19.06 7.20
C LEU A 222 -8.90 -17.56 6.88
N LEU A 223 -7.73 -16.95 7.02
CA LEU A 223 -7.52 -15.52 6.77
C LEU A 223 -6.81 -15.35 5.42
N VAL A 224 -7.56 -14.93 4.40
CA VAL A 224 -7.03 -14.67 3.06
C VAL A 224 -6.67 -13.19 2.96
N THR A 225 -5.45 -12.87 2.55
CA THR A 225 -4.99 -11.48 2.38
C THR A 225 -3.72 -11.40 1.53
N HIS A 226 -3.40 -10.22 1.01
CA HIS A 226 -2.10 -9.88 0.44
C HIS A 226 -1.18 -9.14 1.44
N ASP A 227 -1.72 -8.64 2.56
CA ASP A 227 -0.94 -8.00 3.64
C ASP A 227 -0.24 -9.07 4.52
N LEU A 228 1.07 -9.22 4.30
CA LEU A 228 1.91 -10.15 5.06
C LEU A 228 2.16 -9.72 6.52
N GLY A 229 2.02 -8.43 6.86
CA GLY A 229 2.10 -7.95 8.24
C GLY A 229 0.88 -8.36 9.06
N VAL A 230 -0.31 -8.29 8.46
CA VAL A 230 -1.54 -8.83 9.06
C VAL A 230 -1.40 -10.32 9.36
N VAL A 231 -0.83 -11.09 8.44
CA VAL A 231 -0.59 -12.52 8.62
C VAL A 231 0.46 -12.78 9.69
N ALA A 232 1.56 -12.03 9.73
CA ALA A 232 2.58 -12.14 10.75
C ALA A 232 2.02 -11.95 12.18
N GLY A 233 1.16 -10.94 12.37
CA GLY A 233 0.53 -10.68 13.66
C GLY A 233 -0.62 -11.62 14.03
N ALA A 234 -1.39 -12.12 13.05
CA ALA A 234 -2.66 -12.82 13.31
C ALA A 234 -2.66 -14.34 13.06
N ALA A 235 -1.76 -14.88 12.24
CA ALA A 235 -1.78 -16.28 11.82
C ALA A 235 -0.89 -17.19 12.68
N ASP A 236 -1.33 -18.44 12.85
CA ASP A 236 -0.56 -19.52 13.49
C ASP A 236 0.32 -20.22 12.42
N ARG A 237 -0.31 -20.59 11.29
CA ARG A 237 0.32 -21.19 10.10
C ARG A 237 0.04 -20.35 8.84
N VAL A 238 0.87 -20.49 7.81
CA VAL A 238 0.75 -19.78 6.52
C VAL A 238 0.80 -20.77 5.37
N ALA A 239 0.01 -20.51 4.32
CA ALA A 239 0.09 -21.14 3.02
C ALA A 239 0.26 -20.06 1.94
N VAL A 240 1.34 -20.15 1.17
CA VAL A 240 1.68 -19.25 0.08
C VAL A 240 1.16 -19.85 -1.22
N LEU A 241 0.26 -19.13 -1.89
CA LEU A 241 -0.41 -19.54 -3.11
C LEU A 241 0.23 -18.83 -4.31
N TYR A 242 0.64 -19.58 -5.32
CA TYR A 242 1.14 -19.04 -6.58
C TYR A 242 0.58 -19.82 -7.77
N ALA A 243 0.11 -19.11 -8.79
CA ALA A 243 -0.43 -19.68 -10.03
C ALA A 243 -1.37 -20.89 -9.79
N GLY A 244 -2.28 -20.78 -8.83
CA GLY A 244 -3.27 -21.81 -8.50
C GLY A 244 -2.82 -22.95 -7.60
N ARG A 245 -1.59 -22.98 -7.05
CA ARG A 245 -1.11 -24.02 -6.12
C ARG A 245 -0.48 -23.43 -4.87
N VAL A 246 -0.52 -24.20 -3.77
CA VAL A 246 0.31 -23.90 -2.59
C VAL A 246 1.76 -24.24 -2.95
N VAL A 247 2.65 -23.25 -2.85
CA VAL A 247 4.07 -23.38 -3.17
C VAL A 247 4.99 -23.34 -1.94
N GLU A 248 4.47 -22.90 -0.80
CA GLU A 248 5.15 -22.99 0.50
C GLU A 248 4.11 -22.99 1.62
N THR A 249 4.29 -23.81 2.66
CA THR A 249 3.42 -23.78 3.84
C THR A 249 4.13 -24.28 5.10
N GLY A 250 3.76 -23.75 6.27
CA GLY A 250 4.37 -24.06 7.56
C GLY A 250 3.92 -23.10 8.66
N PRO A 251 4.58 -23.12 9.83
CA PRO A 251 4.38 -22.12 10.88
C PRO A 251 4.69 -20.71 10.37
N ALA A 252 3.95 -19.70 10.83
CA ALA A 252 4.10 -18.33 10.31
C ALA A 252 5.53 -17.77 10.44
N GLU A 253 6.24 -18.05 11.54
CA GLU A 253 7.64 -17.66 11.72
C GLU A 253 8.57 -18.36 10.72
N GLY A 254 8.38 -19.66 10.46
CA GLY A 254 9.20 -20.41 9.51
C GLY A 254 9.08 -19.86 8.09
N VAL A 255 7.84 -19.69 7.61
CA VAL A 255 7.57 -19.20 6.25
C VAL A 255 7.98 -17.73 6.05
N LEU A 256 7.82 -16.87 7.07
CA LEU A 256 8.04 -15.43 6.93
C LEU A 256 9.46 -14.97 7.33
N CYS A 257 10.05 -15.53 8.39
CA CYS A 257 11.44 -15.21 8.76
C CYS A 257 12.48 -16.05 7.97
N ARG A 258 12.11 -17.25 7.49
CA ARG A 258 13.04 -18.22 6.89
C ARG A 258 12.49 -18.90 5.61
N PRO A 259 11.96 -18.15 4.62
CA PRO A 259 11.38 -18.74 3.40
C PRO A 259 12.32 -19.65 2.61
N ARG A 260 11.74 -20.54 1.81
CA ARG A 260 12.44 -21.60 1.06
C ARG A 260 12.01 -21.74 -0.40
N MET A 261 10.92 -21.09 -0.80
CA MET A 261 10.55 -20.88 -2.19
C MET A 261 11.02 -19.48 -2.64
N PRO A 262 11.76 -19.34 -3.77
CA PRO A 262 12.19 -18.05 -4.31
C PRO A 262 11.07 -17.01 -4.43
N TYR A 263 9.85 -17.44 -4.78
CA TYR A 263 8.67 -16.58 -4.83
C TYR A 263 8.31 -16.01 -3.46
N THR A 264 8.27 -16.84 -2.40
CA THR A 264 7.97 -16.38 -1.03
C THR A 264 9.04 -15.42 -0.53
N LEU A 265 10.31 -15.71 -0.80
CA LEU A 265 11.44 -14.84 -0.47
C LEU A 265 11.25 -13.46 -1.12
N GLY A 266 10.94 -13.42 -2.42
CA GLY A 266 10.64 -12.19 -3.14
C GLY A 266 9.38 -11.46 -2.66
N LEU A 267 8.33 -12.19 -2.30
CA LEU A 267 7.07 -11.64 -1.77
C LEU A 267 7.29 -10.97 -0.40
N VAL A 268 8.03 -11.61 0.50
CA VAL A 268 8.44 -11.04 1.81
C VAL A 268 9.39 -9.85 1.61
N GLY A 269 10.33 -9.95 0.68
CA GLY A 269 11.25 -8.86 0.32
C GLY A 269 10.57 -7.65 -0.35
N SER A 270 9.39 -7.85 -0.94
CA SER A 270 8.58 -6.77 -1.54
C SER A 270 7.79 -5.95 -0.52
N VAL A 271 7.66 -6.41 0.73
CA VAL A 271 6.86 -5.69 1.74
C VAL A 271 7.61 -4.44 2.21
N PRO A 272 7.06 -3.22 2.09
CA PRO A 272 7.66 -2.05 2.70
C PRO A 272 7.65 -2.20 4.22
N ARG A 273 8.80 -1.95 4.85
CA ARG A 273 8.96 -2.04 6.31
C ARG A 273 8.91 -0.67 6.98
N LEU A 274 8.46 -0.63 8.24
CA LEU A 274 8.39 0.59 9.06
C LEU A 274 9.62 0.71 9.97
N ASP A 275 10.08 -0.45 10.44
CA ASP A 275 11.26 -0.72 11.27
C ASP A 275 12.57 -0.31 10.56
N THR A 276 12.79 -0.73 9.31
CA THR A 276 13.99 -0.41 8.52
C THR A 276 13.75 0.64 7.42
N ARG A 277 14.84 1.17 6.85
CA ARG A 277 14.90 1.99 5.63
C ARG A 277 15.47 1.23 4.42
N THR A 278 15.53 -0.10 4.50
CA THR A 278 15.83 -0.96 3.34
C THR A 278 14.69 -0.83 2.32
N PRO A 279 14.97 -0.42 1.06
CA PRO A 279 13.95 -0.41 0.02
C PRO A 279 13.41 -1.82 -0.24
N PRO A 280 12.09 -2.01 -0.44
CA PRO A 280 11.56 -3.32 -0.79
C PRO A 280 12.07 -3.75 -2.16
N THR A 281 12.41 -5.02 -2.30
CA THR A 281 12.94 -5.59 -3.53
C THR A 281 11.79 -6.20 -4.36
N PRO A 282 11.46 -5.65 -5.54
CA PRO A 282 10.35 -6.13 -6.34
C PRO A 282 10.67 -7.49 -7.00
N VAL A 283 9.65 -8.36 -7.08
CA VAL A 283 9.74 -9.60 -7.88
C VAL A 283 9.63 -9.26 -9.38
N PRO A 284 10.64 -9.57 -10.22
CA PRO A 284 10.63 -9.18 -11.63
C PRO A 284 9.47 -9.77 -12.43
N GLY A 285 8.98 -9.02 -13.42
CA GLY A 285 7.90 -9.44 -14.33
C GLY A 285 6.52 -9.61 -13.66
N THR A 286 5.54 -10.01 -14.45
CA THR A 286 4.16 -10.28 -14.02
C THR A 286 3.93 -11.76 -13.73
N ALA A 287 2.91 -12.08 -12.93
CA ALA A 287 2.45 -13.46 -12.78
C ALA A 287 1.91 -14.02 -14.12
N PRO A 288 2.10 -15.32 -14.43
CA PRO A 288 1.53 -15.93 -15.63
C PRO A 288 -0.01 -15.94 -15.57
N ALA A 289 -0.65 -15.57 -16.68
CA ALA A 289 -2.10 -15.60 -16.79
C ALA A 289 -2.64 -17.05 -16.68
N PRO A 290 -3.83 -17.28 -16.10
CA PRO A 290 -4.46 -18.60 -16.11
C PRO A 290 -4.52 -19.21 -17.51
N GLY A 291 -4.10 -20.46 -17.65
CA GLY A 291 -3.99 -21.15 -18.94
C GLY A 291 -2.70 -20.91 -19.73
N SER A 292 -1.85 -19.94 -19.35
CA SER A 292 -0.49 -19.76 -19.94
C SER A 292 0.60 -20.58 -19.24
N ILE A 293 0.23 -21.45 -18.29
CA ILE A 293 1.13 -22.22 -17.44
C ILE A 293 1.60 -23.48 -18.17
N GLY A 294 2.91 -23.61 -18.39
CA GLY A 294 3.53 -24.80 -18.96
C GLY A 294 3.67 -25.98 -17.96
N PRO A 295 4.32 -27.09 -18.35
CA PRO A 295 4.47 -28.27 -17.49
C PRO A 295 5.46 -28.09 -16.33
N GLY A 296 6.36 -27.09 -16.44
CA GLY A 296 7.34 -26.72 -15.42
C GLY A 296 6.78 -25.94 -14.24
N CYS A 297 7.69 -25.51 -13.36
CA CYS A 297 7.39 -24.55 -12.31
C CYS A 297 6.89 -23.22 -12.92
N PRO A 298 5.69 -22.71 -12.55
CA PRO A 298 5.15 -21.46 -13.08
C PRO A 298 6.04 -20.24 -12.79
N PHE A 299 6.88 -20.31 -11.76
CA PHE A 299 7.80 -19.23 -11.38
C PHE A 299 9.13 -19.27 -12.16
N ALA A 300 9.40 -20.30 -12.98
CA ALA A 300 10.69 -20.47 -13.66
C ALA A 300 11.05 -19.33 -14.65
N ALA A 301 10.07 -18.55 -15.12
CA ALA A 301 10.31 -17.37 -15.94
C ALA A 301 10.70 -16.11 -15.14
N ARG A 302 10.48 -16.11 -13.82
CA ARG A 302 10.78 -14.99 -12.88
C ARG A 302 11.86 -15.36 -11.85
N CYS A 303 12.33 -16.61 -11.86
CA CYS A 303 13.26 -17.15 -10.87
C CYS A 303 14.70 -17.13 -11.38
N PRO A 304 15.64 -16.44 -10.72
CA PRO A 304 17.06 -16.46 -11.10
C PRO A 304 17.73 -17.83 -10.88
N LEU A 305 17.15 -18.70 -10.03
CA LEU A 305 17.60 -20.08 -9.80
C LEU A 305 16.89 -21.10 -10.73
N ALA A 306 16.48 -20.69 -11.94
CA ALA A 306 15.69 -21.52 -12.86
C ALA A 306 16.56 -22.37 -13.81
N GLU A 307 16.64 -23.67 -13.51
CA GLU A 307 17.31 -24.68 -14.35
C GLU A 307 16.35 -25.36 -15.35
N PRO A 308 16.85 -26.14 -16.34
CA PRO A 308 16.01 -26.85 -17.31
C PRO A 308 14.94 -27.74 -16.67
N GLU A 309 15.25 -28.41 -15.56
CA GLU A 309 14.37 -29.29 -14.79
C GLU A 309 13.21 -28.52 -14.13
N CYS A 310 13.44 -27.24 -13.80
CA CYS A 310 12.41 -26.33 -13.34
C CYS A 310 11.46 -25.90 -14.47
N ARG A 311 11.87 -26.01 -15.75
CA ARG A 311 11.02 -25.76 -16.93
C ARG A 311 10.33 -27.04 -17.42
N ALA A 312 10.92 -28.21 -17.18
CA ALA A 312 10.38 -29.50 -17.57
C ALA A 312 9.22 -29.99 -16.68
N ALA A 313 9.33 -29.88 -15.35
CA ALA A 313 8.31 -30.38 -14.42
C ALA A 313 8.17 -29.54 -13.15
N GLU A 314 6.94 -29.18 -12.79
CA GLU A 314 6.60 -28.49 -11.53
C GLU A 314 7.01 -29.33 -10.30
N PRO A 315 7.77 -28.76 -9.33
CA PRO A 315 8.23 -29.50 -8.15
C PRO A 315 7.10 -29.78 -7.15
N PRO A 316 7.12 -30.93 -6.43
CA PRO A 316 6.21 -31.21 -5.33
C PRO A 316 6.56 -30.40 -4.07
N LEU A 317 5.59 -30.22 -3.17
CA LEU A 317 5.85 -29.75 -1.81
C LEU A 317 6.70 -30.80 -1.05
N THR A 318 7.85 -30.38 -0.54
CA THR A 318 8.80 -31.24 0.20
C THR A 318 9.25 -30.58 1.50
N GLY A 319 9.63 -31.39 2.50
CA GLY A 319 10.02 -30.92 3.83
C GLY A 319 11.34 -30.15 3.81
N VAL A 320 11.36 -29.00 4.48
CA VAL A 320 12.52 -28.09 4.52
C VAL A 320 13.68 -28.67 5.34
N ASP A 321 13.38 -29.20 6.52
CA ASP A 321 14.39 -29.61 7.50
C ASP A 321 14.75 -31.11 7.44
N SER A 322 14.16 -31.86 6.51
CA SER A 322 14.41 -33.30 6.32
C SER A 322 13.97 -33.77 4.92
N PRO A 323 14.91 -34.05 3.99
CA PRO A 323 14.58 -34.55 2.65
C PRO A 323 13.97 -35.96 2.60
N SER A 324 14.02 -36.72 3.70
CA SER A 324 13.83 -38.17 3.72
C SER A 324 12.45 -38.63 4.18
N ARG A 325 11.42 -38.43 3.33
CA ARG A 325 10.29 -39.36 3.05
C ARG A 325 9.19 -38.66 2.23
N ALA A 326 9.04 -39.06 0.98
CA ALA A 326 7.85 -38.71 0.20
C ALA A 326 6.63 -39.50 0.71
N GLY A 327 5.47 -38.84 0.81
CA GLY A 327 4.17 -39.48 1.09
C GLY A 327 3.36 -38.82 2.20
N THR A 328 3.95 -38.55 3.36
CA THR A 328 3.24 -38.04 4.55
C THR A 328 4.08 -37.04 5.36
N SER A 329 4.13 -35.78 4.91
CA SER A 329 4.55 -34.69 5.79
C SER A 329 3.56 -34.54 6.96
N ALA A 330 4.07 -34.31 8.17
CA ALA A 330 3.21 -33.87 9.27
C ALA A 330 2.59 -32.51 8.89
N PRO A 331 1.29 -32.26 9.13
CA PRO A 331 0.61 -31.04 8.66
C PRO A 331 1.18 -29.71 9.18
N ASP A 332 2.03 -29.74 10.21
CA ASP A 332 2.71 -28.57 10.77
C ASP A 332 4.17 -28.39 10.30
N ALA A 333 4.69 -29.33 9.49
CA ALA A 333 6.03 -29.22 8.94
C ALA A 333 6.13 -28.07 7.92
N HIS A 334 7.26 -27.35 7.94
CA HIS A 334 7.59 -26.39 6.89
C HIS A 334 7.92 -27.16 5.61
N THR A 335 7.16 -26.88 4.55
CA THR A 335 7.31 -27.51 3.22
C THR A 335 7.33 -26.47 2.11
N ALA A 336 8.11 -26.70 1.06
CA ALA A 336 8.22 -25.83 -0.11
C ALA A 336 8.26 -26.61 -1.43
N ALA A 337 7.75 -25.99 -2.49
CA ALA A 337 7.73 -26.50 -3.86
C ALA A 337 8.89 -25.87 -4.66
N CYS A 338 10.12 -26.25 -4.33
CA CYS A 338 11.32 -25.79 -5.01
C CYS A 338 12.35 -26.92 -5.11
N ARG A 339 13.09 -26.99 -6.23
CA ARG A 339 14.22 -27.93 -6.39
C ARG A 339 15.49 -27.44 -5.65
N ARG A 340 15.56 -26.14 -5.33
CA ARG A 340 16.75 -25.45 -4.77
C ARG A 340 16.56 -24.97 -3.33
N ILE A 341 15.78 -25.71 -2.53
CA ILE A 341 15.62 -25.47 -1.08
C ILE A 341 16.97 -25.36 -0.34
N PRO A 342 18.00 -26.19 -0.62
CA PRO A 342 19.30 -26.08 0.03
C PRO A 342 20.04 -24.78 -0.27
N GLU A 343 19.85 -24.18 -1.45
CA GLU A 343 20.49 -22.92 -1.83
C GLU A 343 19.74 -21.71 -1.28
N VAL A 344 18.41 -21.67 -1.47
CA VAL A 344 17.55 -20.52 -1.14
C VAL A 344 17.71 -20.08 0.32
N ARG A 345 18.03 -21.01 1.24
CA ARG A 345 18.29 -20.71 2.65
C ARG A 345 19.43 -19.71 2.92
N HIS A 346 20.29 -19.43 1.94
CA HIS A 346 21.44 -18.50 2.07
C HIS A 346 21.25 -17.17 1.32
N TRP A 347 20.15 -16.97 0.59
CA TRP A 347 19.91 -15.76 -0.21
C TRP A 347 18.85 -14.88 0.48
N SER A 348 19.12 -13.59 0.62
CA SER A 348 18.04 -12.62 0.87
C SER A 348 17.28 -12.32 -0.43
N ALA A 349 16.13 -11.65 -0.32
CA ALA A 349 15.42 -11.16 -1.51
C ALA A 349 16.25 -10.12 -2.29
N ALA A 350 17.09 -9.34 -1.59
CA ALA A 350 17.95 -8.33 -2.19
C ALA A 350 19.14 -8.95 -2.94
N ASP A 351 19.67 -10.09 -2.49
CA ASP A 351 20.75 -10.81 -3.17
C ASP A 351 20.25 -11.60 -4.39
N LEU A 352 18.98 -12.03 -4.35
CA LEU A 352 18.38 -12.84 -5.42
C LEU A 352 17.72 -11.98 -6.51
N PHE A 353 16.99 -10.93 -6.14
CA PHE A 353 16.22 -10.10 -7.08
C PHE A 353 16.75 -8.67 -7.25
N GLY A 354 17.58 -8.19 -6.32
CA GLY A 354 18.56 -7.16 -6.63
C GLY A 354 19.79 -7.84 -7.26
N ARG A 355 20.51 -7.21 -8.19
CA ARG A 355 20.40 -5.87 -8.79
C ARG A 355 20.91 -6.02 -10.23
N PRO A 356 20.45 -5.22 -11.21
CA PRO A 356 21.29 -4.96 -12.38
C PRO A 356 22.66 -4.40 -11.90
N PRO A 357 23.76 -4.60 -12.63
CA PRO A 357 25.04 -3.98 -12.26
C PRO A 357 24.89 -2.46 -12.16
N ALA A 358 25.85 -1.78 -11.50
CA ALA A 358 25.84 -0.32 -11.43
C ALA A 358 25.79 0.33 -12.83
N ASP A 359 26.30 -0.40 -13.83
CA ASP A 359 26.41 -0.06 -15.24
C ASP A 359 25.13 -0.29 -16.08
N THR A 360 23.96 -0.54 -15.46
CA THR A 360 22.71 -0.21 -16.19
C THR A 360 22.77 1.25 -16.61
N PRO A 361 22.54 1.58 -17.89
CA PRO A 361 22.78 2.92 -18.41
C PRO A 361 22.01 3.94 -17.58
N GLU A 362 22.70 5.00 -17.19
CA GLU A 362 22.10 6.09 -16.42
C GLU A 362 20.86 6.59 -17.15
N LEU A 363 19.81 6.94 -16.38
CA LEU A 363 18.65 7.62 -16.94
C LEU A 363 19.15 8.87 -17.65
N ASP A 364 18.99 8.94 -18.98
CA ASP A 364 19.50 10.04 -19.81
C ASP A 364 18.93 11.39 -19.36
N VAL A 365 19.64 12.03 -18.44
CA VAL A 365 19.24 13.29 -17.80
C VAL A 365 19.31 14.44 -18.80
N THR A 366 20.23 14.34 -19.77
CA THR A 366 20.49 15.37 -20.80
C THR A 366 19.24 15.64 -21.63
N ALA A 367 18.41 14.62 -21.88
CA ALA A 367 17.15 14.73 -22.58
C ALA A 367 15.99 15.29 -21.73
N THR A 368 16.23 15.98 -20.62
CA THR A 368 15.18 16.53 -19.73
C THR A 368 15.27 18.04 -19.51
N GLU A 369 15.89 18.78 -20.43
CA GLU A 369 15.53 20.19 -20.59
C GLU A 369 14.02 20.32 -20.93
N PRO A 370 13.29 21.28 -20.36
CA PRO A 370 11.94 21.58 -20.80
C PRO A 370 11.98 22.04 -22.27
N PRO A 371 11.01 21.64 -23.12
CA PRO A 371 11.02 22.01 -24.54
C PRO A 371 11.00 23.53 -24.68
N ALA A 372 12.12 24.09 -25.15
CA ALA A 372 12.33 25.53 -25.23
C ALA A 372 11.17 26.22 -25.96
N HIS A 373 10.53 27.18 -25.30
CA HIS A 373 9.46 27.96 -25.92
C HIS A 373 10.06 28.76 -27.09
N PRO A 374 9.59 28.59 -28.34
CA PRO A 374 10.09 29.36 -29.46
C PRO A 374 9.77 30.84 -29.24
N SER A 375 10.82 31.65 -29.08
CA SER A 375 10.71 33.10 -29.00
C SER A 375 10.18 33.63 -30.33
N THR A 376 8.96 34.16 -30.34
CA THR A 376 8.29 34.63 -31.55
C THR A 376 8.84 35.99 -31.99
N THR A 377 9.91 35.96 -32.77
CA THR A 377 10.35 37.10 -33.59
C THR A 377 9.70 36.95 -34.98
N PRO A 378 8.98 37.96 -35.50
CA PRO A 378 8.46 37.92 -36.87
C PRO A 378 9.59 38.11 -37.88
N ALA A 379 9.61 37.29 -38.92
CA ALA A 379 10.47 37.44 -40.08
C ALA A 379 9.72 36.97 -41.34
N ASP A 380 9.75 37.79 -42.39
CA ASP A 380 9.07 37.55 -43.67
C ASP A 380 9.87 36.61 -44.59
N ALA A 381 9.48 36.56 -45.88
CA ALA A 381 10.05 35.78 -47.00
C ALA A 381 9.43 34.37 -47.19
N PRO A 382 9.35 33.85 -48.44
CA PRO A 382 8.06 33.38 -48.95
C PRO A 382 7.98 31.90 -49.33
N ALA A 383 6.76 31.44 -49.59
CA ALA A 383 6.47 30.08 -50.04
C ALA A 383 6.94 29.81 -51.48
N THR A 384 7.42 28.59 -51.71
CA THR A 384 7.48 27.91 -53.02
C THR A 384 6.86 26.52 -52.88
N ALA A 385 6.36 25.94 -53.98
CA ALA A 385 5.37 24.86 -53.92
C ALA A 385 5.78 23.56 -54.65
N ALA A 386 5.27 22.46 -54.10
CA ALA A 386 4.85 21.20 -54.73
C ALA A 386 5.69 20.54 -55.85
N ALA A 387 6.01 19.26 -55.63
CA ALA A 387 6.02 18.23 -56.66
C ALA A 387 5.55 16.89 -56.04
N GLU A 388 4.86 16.06 -56.82
CA GLU A 388 4.30 14.77 -56.39
C GLU A 388 5.20 13.58 -56.80
N GLY A 389 5.05 12.41 -56.18
CA GLY A 389 5.79 11.21 -56.63
C GLY A 389 5.69 9.97 -55.72
N ALA A 390 4.79 9.06 -56.08
CA ALA A 390 4.75 7.65 -55.66
C ALA A 390 4.96 6.76 -56.92
N PRO A 391 5.23 5.43 -56.86
CA PRO A 391 4.95 4.48 -55.78
C PRO A 391 6.09 3.47 -55.46
N ALA A 392 5.74 2.35 -54.82
CA ALA A 392 6.65 1.39 -54.19
C ALA A 392 7.35 0.38 -55.14
N GLY A 393 8.48 -0.16 -54.67
CA GLY A 393 9.17 -1.34 -55.21
C GLY A 393 9.43 -2.41 -54.11
N PRO A 394 9.70 -3.68 -54.46
CA PRO A 394 9.56 -4.81 -53.53
C PRO A 394 10.78 -5.07 -52.63
N TRP A 395 10.51 -5.51 -51.40
CA TRP A 395 11.50 -6.08 -50.47
C TRP A 395 12.06 -7.41 -50.98
N ARG A 396 13.34 -7.67 -50.66
CA ARG A 396 13.96 -9.01 -50.64
C ARG A 396 14.72 -9.19 -49.32
N PRO A 397 14.67 -10.38 -48.68
CA PRO A 397 15.38 -10.61 -47.42
C PRO A 397 16.87 -10.92 -47.66
N ALA A 398 17.71 -10.50 -46.72
CA ALA A 398 19.05 -11.04 -46.51
C ALA A 398 19.01 -12.06 -45.36
N VAL A 399 19.90 -13.06 -45.39
CA VAL A 399 19.86 -14.24 -44.50
C VAL A 399 21.10 -14.28 -43.60
N ASP A 400 20.96 -14.86 -42.40
CA ASP A 400 22.01 -15.00 -41.38
C ASP A 400 23.31 -15.66 -41.84
N THR A 401 24.40 -15.37 -41.12
CA THR A 401 25.45 -16.36 -40.84
C THR A 401 26.15 -16.02 -39.50
N PRO A 402 26.59 -17.02 -38.68
CA PRO A 402 26.76 -16.80 -37.24
C PRO A 402 28.20 -16.61 -36.75
N GLY A 403 28.36 -15.81 -35.68
CA GLY A 403 29.58 -15.77 -34.85
C GLY A 403 29.52 -16.76 -33.68
N ARG A 404 30.65 -17.43 -33.37
CA ARG A 404 30.77 -18.40 -32.26
C ARG A 404 31.24 -17.75 -30.94
N PRO A 405 31.04 -18.41 -29.77
CA PRO A 405 31.10 -17.74 -28.47
C PRO A 405 32.50 -17.67 -27.84
N GLY A 406 32.72 -16.64 -27.02
CA GLY A 406 33.78 -16.58 -26.02
C GLY A 406 33.42 -17.35 -24.75
N ARG A 407 34.43 -17.83 -24.01
CA ARG A 407 34.27 -18.43 -22.67
C ARG A 407 34.27 -17.37 -21.56
N PRO A 408 33.66 -17.64 -20.38
CA PRO A 408 33.67 -16.73 -19.25
C PRO A 408 35.02 -16.70 -18.53
N ALA A 409 35.29 -15.61 -17.82
CA ALA A 409 36.41 -15.46 -16.89
C ALA A 409 35.90 -15.07 -15.48
N ASP A 410 36.40 -15.81 -14.49
CA ASP A 410 36.59 -15.53 -13.06
C ASP A 410 35.55 -14.79 -12.19
N SER A 411 35.49 -15.24 -10.93
CA SER A 411 34.53 -14.78 -9.91
C SER A 411 35.17 -13.81 -8.90
N PRO A 412 34.49 -12.72 -8.48
CA PRO A 412 34.86 -11.96 -7.30
C PRO A 412 34.43 -12.64 -5.99
N SER A 413 35.17 -12.35 -4.92
CA SER A 413 34.99 -12.87 -3.56
C SER A 413 33.65 -12.51 -2.89
N LYS A 414 33.17 -13.40 -2.02
CA LYS A 414 32.03 -13.15 -1.10
C LYS A 414 32.35 -12.00 -0.13
N THR A 415 31.41 -11.09 0.06
CA THR A 415 31.27 -10.26 1.27
C THR A 415 29.98 -10.66 2.00
N THR A 416 30.08 -11.01 3.28
CA THR A 416 28.94 -11.45 4.09
C THR A 416 28.21 -10.26 4.69
N GLY A 417 27.02 -9.95 4.18
CA GLY A 417 26.10 -8.96 4.76
C GLY A 417 24.91 -9.64 5.45
N ASP A 418 24.92 -9.71 6.78
CA ASP A 418 23.83 -10.33 7.55
C ASP A 418 22.50 -9.58 7.35
N THR A 419 21.57 -10.21 6.63
CA THR A 419 20.25 -9.67 6.27
C THR A 419 19.12 -10.65 6.57
N ALA A 420 19.18 -11.28 7.76
CA ALA A 420 18.07 -12.07 8.28
C ALA A 420 16.81 -11.21 8.46
N ALA A 421 15.65 -11.72 8.05
CA ALA A 421 14.37 -11.00 8.08
C ALA A 421 13.85 -10.68 9.50
N CYS A 422 14.40 -11.37 10.50
CA CYS A 422 14.11 -11.32 11.93
C CYS A 422 15.45 -11.56 12.66
N PRO A 423 15.81 -10.82 13.73
CA PRO A 423 17.11 -10.99 14.40
C PRO A 423 17.25 -12.37 15.04
N ALA A 424 18.44 -12.96 14.97
CA ALA A 424 18.70 -14.29 15.53
C ALA A 424 18.67 -14.26 17.06
N ALA A 425 17.75 -15.02 17.66
CA ALA A 425 17.79 -15.30 19.09
C ALA A 425 18.91 -16.31 19.38
N GLU A 426 19.86 -15.93 20.24
CA GLU A 426 21.02 -16.76 20.56
C GLU A 426 20.61 -18.04 21.33
N ALA A 427 21.01 -19.19 20.82
CA ALA A 427 20.87 -20.47 21.52
C ALA A 427 21.98 -20.58 22.59
N SER A 428 21.60 -20.80 23.85
CA SER A 428 22.52 -20.78 24.98
C SER A 428 23.53 -21.93 24.94
N ALA A 429 24.82 -21.62 25.04
CA ALA A 429 25.91 -22.58 25.22
C ALA A 429 26.47 -22.53 26.66
N PRO A 430 27.03 -23.63 27.21
CA PRO A 430 27.49 -23.71 28.60
C PRO A 430 28.84 -23.01 28.85
N PRO A 431 29.14 -22.62 30.10
CA PRO A 431 30.31 -21.80 30.42
C PRO A 431 31.62 -22.59 30.56
N THR A 432 32.73 -21.99 30.14
CA THR A 432 34.10 -22.44 30.45
C THR A 432 35.01 -21.27 30.84
N ALA A 433 36.02 -21.58 31.64
CA ALA A 433 36.83 -20.71 32.49
C ALA A 433 37.54 -19.49 31.85
N ALA A 434 37.64 -18.42 32.64
CA ALA A 434 38.77 -17.47 32.66
C ALA A 434 39.84 -17.98 33.67
N PRO A 435 41.04 -17.37 33.91
CA PRO A 435 41.57 -16.05 33.53
C PRO A 435 43.00 -16.20 32.90
N PRO A 436 43.99 -15.26 32.93
CA PRO A 436 44.01 -13.91 33.52
C PRO A 436 44.68 -12.75 32.73
N SER A 437 44.37 -11.54 33.23
CA SER A 437 45.10 -10.25 33.22
C SER A 437 46.36 -10.04 32.38
N GLY A 438 46.36 -8.93 31.62
CA GLY A 438 47.55 -8.15 31.29
C GLY A 438 47.21 -6.65 31.31
N THR A 439 47.97 -5.86 32.06
CA THR A 439 47.85 -4.39 32.18
C THR A 439 48.98 -3.70 31.41
N ASP A 440 48.71 -2.57 30.75
CA ASP A 440 49.47 -1.34 31.05
C ASP A 440 48.77 -0.04 30.53
N SER A 441 49.45 1.09 30.72
CA SER A 441 48.92 2.47 30.69
C SER A 441 49.76 3.40 29.76
N THR A 442 49.64 4.74 29.93
CA THR A 442 50.37 5.83 29.24
C THR A 442 49.96 6.07 27.76
N GLU A 443 49.30 7.17 27.39
CA GLU A 443 49.66 8.62 27.38
C GLU A 443 50.34 9.07 26.06
N HIS A 444 49.69 9.98 25.31
CA HIS A 444 50.27 11.25 24.85
C HIS A 444 49.25 12.16 24.12
N THR A 445 49.44 13.48 24.29
CA THR A 445 48.76 14.63 23.66
C THR A 445 49.73 15.84 23.76
N PRO A 446 49.48 17.03 23.18
CA PRO A 446 48.51 17.46 22.16
C PRO A 446 49.19 18.27 21.00
N ALA A 447 48.43 19.18 20.35
CA ALA A 447 48.80 20.32 19.49
C ALA A 447 48.51 20.18 17.98
N ALA A 448 48.22 21.24 17.20
CA ALA A 448 47.62 22.55 17.50
C ALA A 448 47.15 23.21 16.17
N ALA A 449 46.28 24.23 16.24
CA ALA A 449 45.90 25.04 15.07
C ALA A 449 46.88 26.21 14.81
N PRO A 450 46.80 26.84 13.63
CA PRO A 450 46.71 28.31 13.63
C PRO A 450 45.62 28.85 12.68
N ALA A 451 45.30 30.15 12.79
CA ALA A 451 44.32 30.83 11.93
C ALA A 451 44.58 32.34 11.79
N GLY A 452 44.18 32.91 10.64
CA GLY A 452 43.43 34.18 10.65
C GLY A 452 44.02 35.47 10.01
N SER A 453 43.21 36.10 9.16
CA SER A 453 43.14 37.55 8.89
C SER A 453 41.72 37.87 8.35
N ARG A 454 40.85 38.73 8.93
CA ARG A 454 40.89 40.20 9.25
C ARG A 454 40.92 41.08 7.97
N ARG A 455 40.19 42.19 7.74
CA ARG A 455 39.17 43.12 8.38
C ARG A 455 38.21 43.63 7.25
N ARG A 456 37.10 44.41 7.35
CA ARG A 456 36.25 45.18 8.32
C ARG A 456 34.74 44.83 8.05
N ALA A 457 33.66 45.22 8.75
CA ALA A 457 33.34 46.08 9.93
C ALA A 457 32.79 47.54 9.71
N THR A 458 31.48 47.68 9.45
CA THR A 458 30.50 48.80 9.73
C THR A 458 29.08 48.15 9.70
N GLU A 459 28.16 48.29 10.68
CA GLU A 459 27.35 49.46 11.11
C GLU A 459 26.40 50.04 10.04
N ALA A 460 25.14 50.45 10.30
CA ALA A 460 24.18 50.22 11.41
C ALA A 460 22.75 50.74 11.01
N PHE A 461 21.77 50.64 11.93
CA PHE A 461 20.41 51.24 11.92
C PHE A 461 19.25 50.59 11.14
N ALA A 462 18.04 50.91 11.60
CA ALA A 462 16.75 50.49 11.08
C ALA A 462 15.72 51.61 11.22
N HIS A 463 14.78 51.74 10.28
CA HIS A 463 13.38 52.09 10.55
C HIS A 463 12.51 51.81 9.31
N ALA A 464 11.19 51.66 9.50
CA ALA A 464 10.24 51.44 8.43
C ALA A 464 9.71 52.77 7.85
N SER A 465 9.44 52.79 6.54
CA SER A 465 8.39 53.62 5.94
C SER A 465 8.11 53.22 4.49
N SER A 466 6.84 53.32 4.10
CA SER A 466 6.29 53.29 2.75
C SER A 466 5.23 54.40 2.70
N PRO A 467 4.81 54.97 1.55
CA PRO A 467 5.12 54.58 0.17
C PRO A 467 5.59 55.73 -0.74
N ASN A 468 5.99 55.42 -1.98
CA ASN A 468 5.25 55.96 -3.14
C ASN A 468 5.47 55.15 -4.42
N SER A 469 4.66 55.42 -5.45
CA SER A 469 4.65 54.73 -6.74
C SER A 469 5.51 55.41 -7.83
N ALA A 470 6.17 54.58 -8.64
CA ALA A 470 6.63 54.93 -9.99
C ALA A 470 6.56 53.66 -10.86
N GLY A 471 6.01 53.77 -12.07
CA GLY A 471 5.74 52.60 -12.92
C GLY A 471 6.93 52.20 -13.80
N GLY A 472 7.48 51.01 -13.58
CA GLY A 472 8.38 50.33 -14.52
C GLY A 472 7.79 49.00 -14.95
N ARG A 473 7.68 48.75 -16.26
CA ARG A 473 7.29 47.43 -16.79
C ARG A 473 8.47 46.47 -16.71
N ALA A 474 8.60 45.74 -15.61
CA ALA A 474 9.53 44.63 -15.53
C ALA A 474 9.07 43.49 -16.45
N GLU A 475 9.95 43.04 -17.35
CA GLU A 475 9.65 41.93 -18.25
C GLU A 475 9.64 40.60 -17.50
N GLY A 476 8.68 39.73 -17.82
CA GLY A 476 8.43 38.48 -17.12
C GLY A 476 9.53 37.45 -17.35
N THR A 477 10.57 37.47 -16.52
CA THR A 477 11.65 36.49 -16.53
C THR A 477 11.10 35.10 -16.17
N VAL A 478 11.36 34.11 -17.02
CA VAL A 478 10.90 32.73 -16.81
C VAL A 478 11.74 32.08 -15.68
N PRO A 479 11.12 31.47 -14.64
CA PRO A 479 11.84 30.89 -13.51
C PRO A 479 12.47 29.53 -13.86
N GLY A 480 13.58 29.57 -14.62
CA GLY A 480 14.19 28.41 -15.28
C GLY A 480 15.41 27.76 -14.59
N ALA A 481 15.80 28.16 -13.37
CA ALA A 481 17.02 27.65 -12.72
C ALA A 481 16.98 27.65 -11.18
N GLY A 482 15.89 27.14 -10.58
CA GLY A 482 15.74 27.10 -9.11
C GLY A 482 16.77 26.21 -8.39
N SER A 483 17.26 26.68 -7.24
CA SER A 483 18.37 26.05 -6.50
C SER A 483 17.93 24.92 -5.56
N VAL A 484 18.84 24.02 -5.19
CA VAL A 484 18.53 22.90 -4.28
C VAL A 484 18.15 23.46 -2.89
N GLY A 485 16.97 23.08 -2.40
CA GLY A 485 16.43 23.57 -1.13
C GLY A 485 15.47 24.77 -1.25
N GLU A 486 15.27 25.33 -2.44
CA GLU A 486 14.24 26.34 -2.70
C GLU A 486 12.82 25.80 -2.42
N VAL A 487 11.92 26.63 -1.88
CA VAL A 487 10.53 26.25 -1.59
C VAL A 487 9.72 26.23 -2.88
N VAL A 488 9.34 25.03 -3.31
CA VAL A 488 8.54 24.78 -4.53
C VAL A 488 7.04 24.92 -4.26
N LEU A 489 6.60 24.57 -3.04
CA LEU A 489 5.22 24.72 -2.56
C LEU A 489 5.21 25.26 -1.13
N SER A 490 4.46 26.34 -0.92
CA SER A 490 4.09 26.86 0.39
C SER A 490 2.57 26.88 0.51
N VAL A 491 2.04 26.37 1.61
CA VAL A 491 0.62 26.36 1.96
C VAL A 491 0.50 26.87 3.39
N SER A 492 -0.35 27.87 3.62
CA SER A 492 -0.54 28.49 4.94
C SER A 492 -2.02 28.63 5.27
N GLY A 493 -2.45 28.06 6.39
CA GLY A 493 -3.79 28.18 6.94
C GLY A 493 -4.91 27.71 6.01
N LEU A 494 -4.65 26.73 5.13
CA LEU A 494 -5.59 26.32 4.09
C LEU A 494 -6.91 25.80 4.68
N GLY A 495 -8.03 26.29 4.15
CA GLY A 495 -9.38 25.85 4.52
C GLY A 495 -10.26 25.58 3.29
N ARG A 496 -11.06 24.51 3.35
CA ARG A 496 -11.98 24.10 2.28
C ARG A 496 -13.29 23.53 2.84
N SER A 497 -14.40 24.08 2.35
CA SER A 497 -15.76 23.68 2.72
C SER A 497 -16.63 23.35 1.50
N TYR A 498 -17.55 22.41 1.70
CA TYR A 498 -18.53 21.97 0.70
C TYR A 498 -19.94 22.07 1.28
N ARG A 499 -20.94 22.32 0.45
CA ARG A 499 -22.37 22.17 0.83
C ARG A 499 -22.86 20.84 0.27
N LEU A 500 -23.50 20.01 1.08
CA LEU A 500 -24.00 18.72 0.60
C LEU A 500 -25.16 18.91 -0.39
N PRO A 501 -25.13 18.25 -1.57
CA PRO A 501 -26.27 18.24 -2.49
C PRO A 501 -27.47 17.47 -1.90
N GLY A 502 -28.65 17.64 -2.51
CA GLY A 502 -29.88 16.94 -2.14
C GLY A 502 -30.77 17.63 -1.09
N PHE A 503 -30.29 18.66 -0.41
CA PHE A 503 -31.10 19.49 0.50
C PHE A 503 -31.53 20.80 -0.16
N ARG A 504 -32.72 21.33 0.20
CA ARG A 504 -33.14 22.71 -0.16
C ARG A 504 -32.01 23.68 0.20
N GLN A 505 -31.51 24.44 -0.78
CA GLN A 505 -30.19 25.11 -0.71
C GLN A 505 -29.95 25.97 0.56
N ARG A 506 -31.00 26.59 1.13
CA ARG A 506 -30.94 27.38 2.38
C ARG A 506 -30.76 26.56 3.68
N ARG A 507 -30.77 25.22 3.62
CA ARG A 507 -30.57 24.30 4.77
C ARG A 507 -29.57 23.16 4.49
N ALA A 508 -28.79 23.24 3.41
CA ALA A 508 -27.78 22.23 3.08
C ALA A 508 -26.66 22.20 4.16
N PRO A 509 -26.32 21.04 4.75
CA PRO A 509 -25.22 20.95 5.71
C PRO A 509 -23.88 21.37 5.09
N VAL A 510 -23.12 22.19 5.81
CA VAL A 510 -21.76 22.59 5.43
C VAL A 510 -20.77 21.59 6.01
N VAL A 511 -19.97 21.01 5.13
CA VAL A 511 -18.90 20.04 5.39
C VAL A 511 -17.58 20.81 5.37
N ARG A 512 -16.92 20.95 6.53
CA ARG A 512 -15.51 21.41 6.58
C ARG A 512 -14.62 20.20 6.31
N ALA A 513 -13.98 20.17 5.15
CA ALA A 513 -13.11 19.07 4.72
C ALA A 513 -11.63 19.36 4.98
N VAL A 514 -11.24 20.63 4.88
CA VAL A 514 -9.96 21.18 5.35
C VAL A 514 -10.28 22.43 6.16
N GLU A 515 -9.57 22.68 7.25
CA GLU A 515 -9.85 23.81 8.15
C GLU A 515 -8.60 24.60 8.54
N TYR A 516 -7.46 23.94 8.74
CA TYR A 516 -6.18 24.61 8.94
C TYR A 516 -5.00 23.67 8.61
N VAL A 517 -4.46 23.80 7.39
CA VAL A 517 -3.30 23.02 6.92
C VAL A 517 -2.18 23.95 6.50
N ASP A 518 -0.98 23.67 7.02
CA ASP A 518 0.28 24.31 6.67
C ASP A 518 1.22 23.25 6.08
N LEU A 519 1.81 23.52 4.92
CA LEU A 519 2.74 22.61 4.23
C LEU A 519 3.86 23.40 3.57
N GLU A 520 5.07 22.86 3.59
CA GLU A 520 6.23 23.43 2.91
C GLU A 520 7.02 22.30 2.26
N VAL A 521 7.20 22.36 0.94
CA VAL A 521 7.92 21.35 0.15
C VAL A 521 9.03 22.03 -0.66
N ARG A 522 10.26 21.54 -0.52
CA ARG A 522 11.44 22.08 -1.20
C ARG A 522 11.81 21.27 -2.45
N ARG A 523 12.58 21.88 -3.37
CA ARG A 523 13.13 21.21 -4.56
C ARG A 523 13.94 19.97 -4.16
N GLY A 524 13.68 18.82 -4.80
CA GLY A 524 14.24 17.51 -4.45
C GLY A 524 13.69 16.83 -3.18
N GLN A 525 12.83 17.51 -2.41
CA GLN A 525 12.27 16.98 -1.16
C GLN A 525 10.93 16.25 -1.39
N THR A 526 10.70 15.21 -0.61
CA THR A 526 9.40 14.54 -0.47
C THR A 526 8.80 14.85 0.90
N LEU A 527 7.66 15.55 0.89
CA LEU A 527 6.78 15.68 2.06
C LEU A 527 5.63 14.67 1.93
N ALA A 528 5.42 13.86 2.96
CA ALA A 528 4.24 13.02 3.08
C ALA A 528 3.12 13.74 3.85
N LEU A 529 1.87 13.58 3.40
CA LEU A 529 0.65 13.99 4.09
C LEU A 529 -0.16 12.74 4.46
N VAL A 530 -0.22 12.42 5.75
CA VAL A 530 -0.73 11.13 6.26
C VAL A 530 -1.89 11.28 7.22
N GLY A 531 -2.73 10.25 7.34
CA GLY A 531 -3.88 10.23 8.25
C GLY A 531 -4.98 9.26 7.82
N GLU A 532 -5.96 9.07 8.71
CA GLU A 532 -7.16 8.24 8.54
C GLU A 532 -7.95 8.60 7.26
N SER A 533 -8.81 7.68 6.81
CA SER A 533 -9.72 7.99 5.70
C SER A 533 -10.68 9.13 6.08
N GLY A 534 -10.99 10.02 5.14
CA GLY A 534 -11.79 11.22 5.40
C GLY A 534 -11.06 12.37 6.13
N ALA A 535 -9.78 12.23 6.50
CA ALA A 535 -9.03 13.27 7.20
C ALA A 535 -8.84 14.60 6.42
N GLY A 536 -9.01 14.58 5.09
CA GLY A 536 -8.94 15.74 4.19
C GLY A 536 -7.80 15.69 3.14
N LYS A 537 -6.93 14.66 3.20
CA LYS A 537 -5.68 14.55 2.42
C LYS A 537 -5.84 14.87 0.92
N SER A 538 -6.68 14.12 0.21
CA SER A 538 -6.91 14.29 -1.24
C SER A 538 -7.71 15.56 -1.58
N THR A 539 -8.43 16.15 -0.63
CA THR A 539 -9.05 17.48 -0.78
C THR A 539 -7.96 18.55 -0.82
N THR A 540 -6.96 18.48 0.07
CA THR A 540 -5.80 19.37 0.05
C THR A 540 -5.03 19.26 -1.27
N LEU A 541 -4.77 18.05 -1.78
CA LEU A 541 -4.14 17.88 -3.10
C LEU A 541 -4.96 18.52 -4.24
N ARG A 542 -6.29 18.34 -4.26
CA ARG A 542 -7.15 18.89 -5.32
C ARG A 542 -7.27 20.41 -5.26
N GLU A 543 -7.24 21.00 -4.07
CA GLU A 543 -7.20 22.46 -3.92
C GLU A 543 -5.88 23.04 -4.46
N ILE A 544 -4.73 22.43 -4.13
CA ILE A 544 -3.42 22.80 -4.67
C ILE A 544 -3.37 22.62 -6.19
N ALA A 545 -3.78 21.45 -6.70
CA ALA A 545 -3.80 21.13 -8.13
C ALA A 545 -4.74 22.02 -8.97
N SER A 546 -5.71 22.70 -8.34
CA SER A 546 -6.60 23.63 -9.05
C SER A 546 -5.86 24.83 -9.63
N LEU A 547 -4.77 25.26 -8.96
CA LEU A 547 -4.01 26.49 -9.25
C LEU A 547 -4.93 27.71 -9.41
N ALA A 548 -5.78 27.91 -8.41
CA ALA A 548 -6.75 29.00 -8.29
C ALA A 548 -6.78 29.55 -6.85
N ALA A 549 -7.56 30.63 -6.62
CA ALA A 549 -7.75 31.20 -5.29
C ALA A 549 -8.40 30.18 -4.32
N PRO A 550 -7.78 29.88 -3.16
CA PRO A 550 -8.37 28.98 -2.16
C PRO A 550 -9.55 29.64 -1.42
N GLN A 551 -10.43 28.84 -0.81
CA GLN A 551 -11.54 29.39 0.00
C GLN A 551 -11.07 30.12 1.27
N ALA A 552 -9.95 29.68 1.85
CA ALA A 552 -9.29 30.31 2.99
C ALA A 552 -7.82 29.88 3.03
N GLY A 553 -6.96 30.72 3.63
CA GLY A 553 -5.52 30.52 3.63
C GLY A 553 -4.85 31.03 2.35
N ARG A 554 -3.61 30.60 2.13
CA ARG A 554 -2.75 31.02 1.00
C ARG A 554 -2.01 29.81 0.43
N VAL A 555 -1.83 29.79 -0.89
CA VAL A 555 -1.05 28.77 -1.60
C VAL A 555 -0.10 29.49 -2.55
N GLU A 556 1.19 29.20 -2.44
CA GLU A 556 2.23 29.68 -3.36
C GLU A 556 2.95 28.49 -3.98
N VAL A 557 3.18 28.55 -5.29
CA VAL A 557 3.92 27.54 -6.05
C VAL A 557 4.99 28.25 -6.86
N LEU A 558 6.26 27.85 -6.71
CA LEU A 558 7.41 28.52 -7.34
C LEU A 558 7.38 30.05 -7.13
N GLY A 559 7.06 30.49 -5.90
CA GLY A 559 6.91 31.89 -5.51
C GLY A 559 5.64 32.61 -6.03
N GLN A 560 4.77 31.94 -6.80
CA GLN A 560 3.56 32.54 -7.34
C GLN A 560 2.32 32.20 -6.51
N ASP A 561 1.60 33.23 -6.04
CA ASP A 561 0.36 33.11 -5.29
C ASP A 561 -0.81 32.67 -6.18
N THR A 562 -1.47 31.55 -5.87
CA THR A 562 -2.54 31.00 -6.73
C THR A 562 -3.79 31.87 -6.79
N ALA A 563 -3.97 32.82 -5.86
CA ALA A 563 -5.07 33.77 -5.90
C ALA A 563 -4.84 34.93 -6.90
N LEU A 564 -3.60 35.17 -7.33
CA LEU A 564 -3.20 36.29 -8.19
C LEU A 564 -2.87 35.88 -9.64
N LEU A 565 -2.96 34.58 -9.96
CA LEU A 565 -2.57 34.06 -11.28
C LEU A 565 -3.47 34.55 -12.41
N SER A 566 -2.85 35.06 -13.47
CA SER A 566 -3.52 35.23 -14.77
C SER A 566 -3.82 33.88 -15.42
N ARG A 567 -4.77 33.83 -16.37
CA ARG A 567 -5.05 32.60 -17.15
C ARG A 567 -3.83 32.05 -17.89
N ARG A 568 -2.85 32.90 -18.23
CA ARG A 568 -1.59 32.50 -18.85
C ARG A 568 -0.63 31.89 -17.82
N ALA A 569 -0.36 32.61 -16.72
CA ALA A 569 0.50 32.11 -15.64
C ALA A 569 -0.01 30.78 -15.07
N ALA A 570 -1.34 30.65 -14.87
CA ALA A 570 -1.95 29.38 -14.45
C ALA A 570 -1.87 28.26 -15.51
N ARG A 571 -1.58 28.54 -16.79
CA ARG A 571 -1.32 27.50 -17.81
C ARG A 571 0.16 27.08 -17.78
N GLU A 572 1.06 28.02 -17.61
CA GLU A 572 2.51 27.78 -17.48
C GLU A 572 2.80 27.01 -16.18
N LEU A 573 2.21 27.42 -15.06
CA LEU A 573 2.32 26.72 -13.77
C LEU A 573 1.73 25.30 -13.78
N ARG A 574 0.81 24.98 -14.72
CA ARG A 574 0.28 23.62 -14.92
C ARG A 574 1.25 22.65 -15.58
N THR A 575 2.30 23.10 -16.27
CA THR A 575 3.37 22.15 -16.70
C THR A 575 4.32 21.86 -15.54
N ALA A 576 4.55 22.84 -14.66
CA ALA A 576 5.39 22.69 -13.48
C ALA A 576 4.77 21.84 -12.34
N VAL A 577 3.42 21.79 -12.24
CA VAL A 577 2.69 20.99 -11.24
C VAL A 577 1.86 19.92 -11.93
N GLN A 578 2.13 18.65 -11.61
CA GLN A 578 1.42 17.50 -12.19
C GLN A 578 0.88 16.57 -11.09
N LEU A 579 -0.23 15.88 -11.36
CA LEU A 579 -0.95 15.04 -10.40
C LEU A 579 -1.03 13.59 -10.90
N VAL A 580 -0.55 12.66 -10.08
CA VAL A 580 -0.85 11.22 -10.20
C VAL A 580 -2.00 10.92 -9.24
N PRO A 581 -3.20 10.57 -9.73
CA PRO A 581 -4.38 10.32 -8.90
C PRO A 581 -4.41 8.89 -8.31
N GLN A 582 -5.26 8.72 -7.29
CA GLN A 582 -5.43 7.48 -6.51
C GLN A 582 -5.90 6.28 -7.34
N ASP A 583 -6.75 6.50 -8.33
CA ASP A 583 -7.14 5.47 -9.28
C ASP A 583 -6.67 5.85 -10.69
N PRO A 584 -5.69 5.12 -11.27
CA PRO A 584 -5.32 5.27 -12.66
C PRO A 584 -6.48 5.02 -13.62
N ALA A 585 -7.37 4.04 -13.36
CA ALA A 585 -8.35 3.57 -14.33
C ALA A 585 -9.42 4.63 -14.67
N SER A 586 -9.87 5.42 -13.70
CA SER A 586 -10.76 6.58 -13.94
C SER A 586 -10.03 7.84 -14.43
N SER A 587 -8.70 7.84 -14.47
CA SER A 587 -7.88 8.97 -14.93
C SER A 587 -7.39 8.87 -16.38
N LEU A 588 -7.42 7.67 -16.96
CA LEU A 588 -7.01 7.34 -18.33
C LEU A 588 -8.28 7.14 -19.17
N ASP A 589 -8.39 7.75 -20.35
CA ASP A 589 -9.56 7.49 -21.22
C ASP A 589 -9.47 6.05 -21.79
N PRO A 590 -10.41 5.14 -21.48
CA PRO A 590 -10.32 3.75 -21.89
C PRO A 590 -10.45 3.54 -23.42
N ARG A 591 -10.76 4.61 -24.18
CA ARG A 591 -10.94 4.61 -25.64
C ARG A 591 -9.71 5.13 -26.38
N MET A 592 -8.70 5.64 -25.68
CA MET A 592 -7.47 6.17 -26.28
C MET A 592 -6.32 5.16 -26.11
N PRO A 593 -5.39 5.05 -27.09
CA PRO A 593 -4.12 4.35 -26.91
C PRO A 593 -3.29 4.98 -25.79
N VAL A 594 -2.48 4.16 -25.12
CA VAL A 594 -1.58 4.59 -24.05
C VAL A 594 -0.60 5.68 -24.51
N GLY A 595 -0.12 5.61 -25.76
CA GLY A 595 0.74 6.63 -26.36
C GLY A 595 0.10 8.01 -26.39
N ASP A 596 -1.15 8.11 -26.84
CA ASP A 596 -1.90 9.38 -26.90
C ASP A 596 -2.18 9.95 -25.50
N ILE A 597 -2.47 9.07 -24.53
CA ILE A 597 -2.73 9.49 -23.14
C ILE A 597 -1.44 10.03 -22.47
N VAL A 598 -0.26 9.50 -22.81
CA VAL A 598 1.04 10.04 -22.39
C VAL A 598 1.41 11.31 -23.17
N ALA A 599 0.95 11.45 -24.43
CA ALA A 599 1.15 12.63 -25.26
C ALA A 599 0.27 13.84 -24.89
N GLU A 600 -0.90 13.62 -24.29
CA GLU A 600 -1.88 14.67 -23.99
C GLU A 600 -1.29 15.91 -23.27
N PRO A 601 -0.42 15.80 -22.23
CA PRO A 601 0.16 16.97 -21.58
C PRO A 601 1.15 17.73 -22.48
N LEU A 602 1.84 17.03 -23.39
CA LEU A 602 2.73 17.63 -24.38
C LEU A 602 1.93 18.42 -25.44
N HIS A 603 0.80 17.86 -25.90
CA HIS A 603 -0.14 18.55 -26.77
C HIS A 603 -0.76 19.78 -26.06
N ALA A 604 -1.12 19.66 -24.79
CA ALA A 604 -1.59 20.78 -23.97
C ALA A 604 -0.52 21.87 -23.77
N ALA A 605 0.76 21.51 -23.70
CA ALA A 605 1.91 22.41 -23.69
C ALA A 605 2.30 22.95 -25.09
N ARG A 606 1.63 22.50 -26.16
CA ARG A 606 1.92 22.85 -27.58
C ARG A 606 3.32 22.43 -28.07
N VAL A 607 3.82 21.30 -27.58
CA VAL A 607 5.08 20.71 -28.03
C VAL A 607 4.95 20.21 -29.48
N PRO A 608 5.94 20.42 -30.37
CA PRO A 608 5.86 19.99 -31.77
C PRO A 608 5.70 18.46 -31.93
N PRO A 609 4.88 17.96 -32.88
CA PRO A 609 4.60 16.53 -33.01
C PRO A 609 5.83 15.62 -33.15
N ALA A 610 6.88 16.07 -33.86
CA ALA A 610 8.13 15.32 -33.98
C ALA A 610 8.84 15.10 -32.63
N VAL A 611 8.77 16.08 -31.73
CA VAL A 611 9.31 15.98 -30.36
C VAL A 611 8.45 15.05 -29.51
N VAL A 612 7.11 15.09 -29.66
CA VAL A 612 6.18 14.18 -29.00
C VAL A 612 6.45 12.72 -29.40
N ALA A 613 6.57 12.45 -30.71
CA ALA A 613 6.87 11.12 -31.24
C ALA A 613 8.20 10.55 -30.73
N ALA A 614 9.23 11.39 -30.56
CA ALA A 614 10.50 11.00 -29.97
C ALA A 614 10.46 10.84 -28.43
N ARG A 615 9.54 11.56 -27.74
CA ARG A 615 9.46 11.60 -26.27
C ARG A 615 8.63 10.47 -25.67
N VAL A 616 7.49 10.11 -26.27
CA VAL A 616 6.58 9.09 -25.71
C VAL A 616 7.24 7.71 -25.55
N PRO A 617 7.97 7.15 -26.55
CA PRO A 617 8.70 5.88 -26.39
C PRO A 617 9.74 5.90 -25.26
N ARG A 618 10.41 7.06 -25.07
CA ARG A 618 11.39 7.25 -23.98
C ARG A 618 10.69 7.28 -22.62
N LEU A 619 9.57 8.00 -22.48
CA LEU A 619 8.79 8.05 -21.24
C LEU A 619 8.27 6.65 -20.83
N LEU A 620 7.74 5.87 -21.77
CA LEU A 620 7.33 4.49 -21.53
C LEU A 620 8.50 3.64 -21.03
N THR A 621 9.65 3.73 -21.69
CA THR A 621 10.87 3.02 -21.29
C THR A 621 11.34 3.44 -19.88
N GLN A 622 11.32 4.74 -19.56
CA GLN A 622 11.69 5.27 -18.24
C GLN A 622 10.79 4.75 -17.10
N VAL A 623 9.50 4.51 -17.34
CA VAL A 623 8.59 3.90 -16.35
C VAL A 623 8.60 2.37 -16.35
N GLY A 624 9.41 1.72 -17.20
CA GLY A 624 9.50 0.26 -17.30
C GLY A 624 8.37 -0.39 -18.11
N LEU A 625 7.84 0.33 -19.10
CA LEU A 625 6.98 -0.19 -20.17
C LEU A 625 7.79 -0.26 -21.48
N ARG A 626 7.33 -1.06 -22.44
CA ARG A 626 7.98 -1.18 -23.75
C ARG A 626 7.49 -0.07 -24.69
N PRO A 627 8.28 0.41 -25.66
CA PRO A 627 7.79 1.31 -26.70
C PRO A 627 6.54 0.80 -27.43
N VAL A 628 6.46 -0.51 -27.71
CA VAL A 628 5.31 -1.17 -28.35
C VAL A 628 4.06 -1.26 -27.46
N ASP A 629 4.15 -0.88 -26.18
CA ASP A 629 2.98 -0.78 -25.30
C ASP A 629 2.21 0.53 -25.55
N ALA A 630 2.70 1.44 -26.41
CA ALA A 630 2.03 2.69 -26.77
C ALA A 630 0.70 2.48 -27.51
N ASP A 631 0.62 1.46 -28.37
CA ASP A 631 -0.54 1.18 -29.22
C ASP A 631 -1.69 0.50 -28.45
N GLY A 632 -1.42 -0.04 -27.26
CA GLY A 632 -2.39 -0.74 -26.42
C GLY A 632 -3.32 0.20 -25.65
N TYR A 633 -4.46 -0.33 -25.22
CA TYR A 633 -5.50 0.41 -24.50
C TYR A 633 -5.46 0.16 -22.99
N PRO A 634 -5.85 1.12 -22.12
CA PRO A 634 -5.74 1.01 -20.66
C PRO A 634 -6.37 -0.25 -20.02
N HIS A 635 -7.33 -0.90 -20.67
CA HIS A 635 -7.98 -2.12 -20.17
C HIS A 635 -7.14 -3.40 -20.37
N GLU A 636 -6.18 -3.40 -21.30
CA GLU A 636 -5.29 -4.54 -21.59
C GLU A 636 -4.14 -4.64 -20.57
N PHE A 637 -3.89 -3.57 -19.82
CA PHE A 637 -2.81 -3.46 -18.85
C PHE A 637 -3.20 -3.94 -17.44
N SER A 638 -2.23 -4.45 -16.69
CA SER A 638 -2.38 -4.66 -15.24
C SER A 638 -2.50 -3.33 -14.48
N GLY A 639 -2.99 -3.36 -13.24
CA GLY A 639 -3.08 -2.16 -12.39
C GLY A 639 -1.74 -1.43 -12.23
N GLY A 640 -0.65 -2.18 -12.03
CA GLY A 640 0.70 -1.62 -11.96
C GLY A 640 1.20 -1.00 -13.27
N GLN A 641 0.81 -1.55 -14.41
CA GLN A 641 1.12 -0.94 -15.71
C GLN A 641 0.28 0.33 -15.94
N ARG A 642 -1.02 0.35 -15.58
CA ARG A 642 -1.82 1.59 -15.58
C ARG A 642 -1.21 2.66 -14.67
N GLN A 643 -0.70 2.30 -13.49
CA GLN A 643 0.04 3.22 -12.60
C GLN A 643 1.29 3.78 -13.28
N ARG A 644 2.06 2.95 -14.00
CA ARG A 644 3.23 3.39 -14.81
C ARG A 644 2.83 4.37 -15.92
N VAL A 645 1.71 4.13 -16.62
CA VAL A 645 1.17 5.06 -17.62
C VAL A 645 0.77 6.41 -16.99
N ALA A 646 0.07 6.39 -15.85
CA ALA A 646 -0.30 7.61 -15.14
C ALA A 646 0.93 8.42 -14.68
N ILE A 647 1.99 7.74 -14.21
CA ILE A 647 3.28 8.37 -13.88
C ILE A 647 3.97 8.92 -15.13
N ALA A 648 3.99 8.18 -16.26
CA ALA A 648 4.59 8.64 -17.51
C ALA A 648 3.91 9.91 -18.07
N ARG A 649 2.57 9.95 -18.05
CA ARG A 649 1.77 11.13 -18.40
C ARG A 649 2.14 12.33 -17.52
N ALA A 650 2.15 12.15 -16.20
CA ALA A 650 2.51 13.21 -15.25
C ALA A 650 3.97 13.70 -15.41
N LEU A 651 4.90 12.82 -15.80
CA LEU A 651 6.31 13.18 -16.07
C LEU A 651 6.54 13.87 -17.42
N ALA A 652 5.59 13.76 -18.37
CA ALA A 652 5.86 14.06 -19.78
C ALA A 652 6.42 15.48 -20.01
N VAL A 653 5.90 16.46 -19.26
CA VAL A 653 6.23 17.89 -19.33
C VAL A 653 7.39 18.32 -18.41
N GLY A 654 8.02 17.41 -17.67
CA GLY A 654 9.14 17.72 -16.75
C GLY A 654 8.72 18.55 -15.52
N PRO A 655 7.77 18.08 -14.69
CA PRO A 655 7.23 18.86 -13.57
C PRO A 655 8.27 19.10 -12.45
N ALA A 656 8.28 20.33 -11.92
CA ALA A 656 9.03 20.67 -10.71
C ALA A 656 8.38 20.12 -9.43
N LEU A 657 7.06 19.92 -9.45
CA LEU A 657 6.26 19.37 -8.35
C LEU A 657 5.34 18.25 -8.85
N LEU A 658 5.52 17.06 -8.29
CA LEU A 658 4.57 15.95 -8.46
C LEU A 658 3.72 15.78 -7.20
N LEU A 659 2.42 15.89 -7.40
CA LEU A 659 1.38 15.57 -6.43
C LEU A 659 1.03 14.08 -6.61
N LEU A 660 1.14 13.28 -5.55
CA LEU A 660 0.94 11.84 -5.60
C LEU A 660 -0.18 11.44 -4.64
N ASP A 661 -1.41 11.24 -5.13
CA ASP A 661 -2.57 10.83 -4.34
C ASP A 661 -2.55 9.30 -4.20
N GLU A 662 -2.00 8.76 -3.10
CA GLU A 662 -1.91 7.32 -2.78
C GLU A 662 -1.40 6.40 -3.93
N PRO A 663 -0.22 6.70 -4.55
CA PRO A 663 0.24 6.19 -5.85
C PRO A 663 0.65 4.70 -5.90
N VAL A 664 0.43 3.97 -4.81
CA VAL A 664 0.69 2.52 -4.70
C VAL A 664 -0.47 1.76 -4.02
N SER A 665 -1.58 2.44 -3.75
CA SER A 665 -2.78 1.81 -3.17
C SER A 665 -3.44 0.84 -4.16
N ALA A 666 -4.12 -0.19 -3.64
CA ALA A 666 -4.78 -1.24 -4.42
C ALA A 666 -3.86 -2.01 -5.42
N LEU A 667 -2.55 -2.05 -5.16
CA LEU A 667 -1.58 -2.86 -5.90
C LEU A 667 -1.05 -4.02 -5.03
N ASP A 668 -0.71 -5.15 -5.65
CA ASP A 668 0.02 -6.24 -4.98
C ASP A 668 1.37 -5.77 -4.44
N VAL A 669 1.84 -6.35 -3.32
CA VAL A 669 3.11 -5.95 -2.67
C VAL A 669 4.32 -5.96 -3.61
N SER A 670 4.43 -6.93 -4.52
CA SER A 670 5.50 -7.00 -5.53
C SER A 670 5.42 -5.88 -6.57
N VAL A 671 4.20 -5.46 -6.92
CA VAL A 671 3.92 -4.36 -7.84
C VAL A 671 4.14 -3.01 -7.14
N GLN A 672 3.66 -2.87 -5.91
CA GLN A 672 3.90 -1.73 -5.01
C GLN A 672 5.39 -1.45 -4.85
N ALA A 673 6.20 -2.48 -4.56
CA ALA A 673 7.66 -2.38 -4.51
C ALA A 673 8.23 -1.84 -5.84
N GLY A 674 7.76 -2.36 -6.97
CA GLY A 674 8.22 -1.94 -8.30
C GLY A 674 7.78 -0.53 -8.74
N ILE A 675 6.77 0.05 -8.10
CA ILE A 675 6.38 1.46 -8.30
C ILE A 675 7.16 2.37 -7.33
N LEU A 676 7.36 1.95 -6.08
CA LEU A 676 8.17 2.67 -5.10
C LEU A 676 9.64 2.80 -5.55
N ASP A 677 10.23 1.72 -6.07
CA ASP A 677 11.55 1.71 -6.70
C ASP A 677 11.62 2.65 -7.92
N LEU A 678 10.59 2.68 -8.77
CA LEU A 678 10.48 3.65 -9.86
C LEU A 678 10.47 5.11 -9.35
N LEU A 679 9.64 5.43 -8.36
CA LEU A 679 9.57 6.77 -7.76
C LEU A 679 10.90 7.15 -7.09
N LEU A 680 11.61 6.21 -6.47
CA LEU A 680 12.95 6.43 -5.91
C LEU A 680 14.01 6.66 -7.00
N ARG A 681 13.96 5.99 -8.15
CA ARG A 681 14.82 6.31 -9.31
C ARG A 681 14.52 7.71 -9.86
N LEU A 682 13.25 8.03 -10.08
CA LEU A 682 12.82 9.31 -10.63
C LEU A 682 13.22 10.50 -9.73
N LYS A 683 13.06 10.37 -8.40
CA LYS A 683 13.52 11.37 -7.42
C LYS A 683 15.03 11.63 -7.53
N ARG A 684 15.85 10.58 -7.67
CA ARG A 684 17.32 10.69 -7.80
C ARG A 684 17.75 11.30 -9.14
N ALA A 685 17.15 10.87 -10.24
CA ALA A 685 17.58 11.28 -11.58
C ALA A 685 17.08 12.67 -12.01
N LEU A 686 15.86 13.05 -11.61
CA LEU A 686 15.20 14.27 -12.11
C LEU A 686 15.07 15.38 -11.06
N GLY A 687 15.35 15.10 -9.78
CA GLY A 687 15.24 16.05 -8.66
C GLY A 687 13.86 16.70 -8.37
N PRO A 688 12.68 16.16 -8.75
CA PRO A 688 11.40 16.80 -8.50
C PRO A 688 11.07 16.90 -7.01
N ALA A 689 10.30 17.92 -6.63
CA ALA A 689 9.62 17.95 -5.35
C ALA A 689 8.41 16.99 -5.38
N TYR A 690 8.18 16.23 -4.30
CA TYR A 690 7.01 15.35 -4.15
C TYR A 690 6.14 15.77 -2.97
N LEU A 691 4.83 15.91 -3.20
CA LEU A 691 3.82 15.91 -2.13
C LEU A 691 3.04 14.59 -2.21
N LEU A 692 3.38 13.67 -1.31
CA LEU A 692 2.87 12.29 -1.25
C LEU A 692 1.72 12.19 -0.25
N VAL A 693 0.51 11.90 -0.71
CA VAL A 693 -0.55 11.40 0.17
C VAL A 693 -0.44 9.88 0.29
N SER A 694 -0.52 9.35 1.51
CA SER A 694 -0.57 7.92 1.79
C SER A 694 -1.33 7.63 3.08
N HIS A 695 -1.98 6.47 3.17
CA HIS A 695 -2.40 5.86 4.44
C HIS A 695 -1.40 4.78 4.94
N ASP A 696 -0.62 4.19 4.02
CA ASP A 696 0.50 3.30 4.33
C ASP A 696 1.70 4.14 4.82
N LEU A 697 2.08 3.95 6.10
CA LEU A 697 3.22 4.63 6.72
C LEU A 697 4.56 3.94 6.43
N ALA A 698 4.58 2.66 6.07
CA ALA A 698 5.80 1.97 5.66
C ALA A 698 6.29 2.49 4.29
N VAL A 699 5.38 2.75 3.34
CA VAL A 699 5.72 3.48 2.08
C VAL A 699 6.30 4.87 2.39
N VAL A 700 5.70 5.60 3.35
CA VAL A 700 6.19 6.91 3.78
C VAL A 700 7.58 6.83 4.42
N ARG A 701 7.88 5.76 5.18
CA ARG A 701 9.21 5.51 5.76
C ARG A 701 10.32 5.43 4.72
N GLN A 702 10.01 4.87 3.54
CA GLN A 702 10.96 4.68 2.44
C GLN A 702 11.07 5.89 1.50
N LEU A 703 9.95 6.53 1.13
CA LEU A 703 9.94 7.57 0.10
C LEU A 703 10.11 9.01 0.62
N ALA A 704 9.68 9.28 1.87
CA ALA A 704 9.57 10.64 2.39
C ALA A 704 10.71 11.08 3.32
N ASP A 705 11.06 12.36 3.21
CA ASP A 705 12.07 13.01 4.06
C ASP A 705 11.39 13.68 5.26
N ARG A 706 10.24 14.33 5.01
CA ARG A 706 9.36 14.94 6.02
C ARG A 706 7.96 14.32 5.98
N VAL A 707 7.25 14.40 7.08
CA VAL A 707 5.84 14.01 7.20
C VAL A 707 5.03 15.10 7.90
N SER A 708 3.80 15.30 7.44
CA SER A 708 2.73 16.08 8.06
C SER A 708 1.56 15.13 8.33
N VAL A 709 1.15 15.06 9.60
CA VAL A 709 0.07 14.20 10.10
C VAL A 709 -1.21 15.02 10.20
N MET A 710 -2.28 14.56 9.55
CA MET A 710 -3.54 15.26 9.41
C MET A 710 -4.67 14.53 10.15
N TYR A 711 -5.45 15.27 10.95
CA TYR A 711 -6.69 14.78 11.57
C TYR A 711 -7.82 15.80 11.39
N ALA A 712 -8.97 15.34 10.88
CA ALA A 712 -10.20 16.12 10.76
C ALA A 712 -10.00 17.54 10.17
N GLY A 713 -9.32 17.62 9.01
CA GLY A 713 -9.09 18.89 8.32
C GLY A 713 -7.93 19.74 8.86
N ARG A 714 -7.17 19.28 9.86
CA ARG A 714 -6.09 20.05 10.49
C ARG A 714 -4.77 19.28 10.56
N THR A 715 -3.66 20.02 10.52
CA THR A 715 -2.31 19.48 10.79
C THR A 715 -2.07 19.32 12.30
N VAL A 716 -1.69 18.12 12.75
CA VAL A 716 -1.52 17.80 14.18
C VAL A 716 -0.08 17.51 14.61
N GLU A 717 0.79 17.10 13.69
CA GLU A 717 2.21 16.88 13.93
C GLU A 717 2.98 16.92 12.60
N THR A 718 4.09 17.65 12.52
CA THR A 718 4.89 17.77 11.30
C THR A 718 6.37 17.76 11.65
N GLY A 719 7.21 17.03 10.92
CA GLY A 719 8.65 16.95 11.19
C GLY A 719 9.41 16.07 10.19
N GLY A 720 10.66 15.74 10.50
CA GLY A 720 11.43 14.75 9.74
C GLY A 720 10.91 13.33 10.00
N VAL A 721 10.82 12.48 8.97
CA VAL A 721 10.23 11.13 9.09
C VAL A 721 10.90 10.28 10.17
N ALA A 722 12.23 10.36 10.30
CA ALA A 722 12.96 9.63 11.32
C ALA A 722 12.62 10.07 12.76
N GLU A 723 12.31 11.34 12.97
CA GLU A 723 11.98 11.89 14.27
C GLU A 723 10.51 11.64 14.65
N VAL A 724 9.57 11.97 13.75
CA VAL A 724 8.13 11.79 13.98
C VAL A 724 7.78 10.30 14.15
N PHE A 725 8.48 9.39 13.46
CA PHE A 725 8.22 7.96 13.60
C PHE A 725 8.96 7.35 14.81
N GLY A 726 10.14 7.86 15.16
CA GLY A 726 10.93 7.36 16.30
C GLY A 726 10.50 7.92 17.67
N ARG A 727 10.02 9.18 17.72
CA ARG A 727 9.57 9.87 18.94
C ARG A 727 8.23 10.64 18.73
N PRO A 728 7.16 9.96 18.26
CA PRO A 728 5.86 10.58 17.99
C PRO A 728 5.25 11.30 19.21
N ARG A 729 4.98 12.59 19.04
CA ARG A 729 4.58 13.54 20.09
C ARG A 729 3.08 13.64 20.27
N HIS A 730 2.29 13.60 19.20
CA HIS A 730 0.84 13.68 19.27
C HIS A 730 0.25 12.29 19.58
N PRO A 731 -0.70 12.15 20.52
CA PRO A 731 -1.30 10.85 20.85
C PRO A 731 -1.95 10.11 19.67
N TYR A 732 -2.43 10.86 18.66
CA TYR A 732 -2.91 10.30 17.39
C TYR A 732 -1.80 9.63 16.56
N THR A 733 -0.66 10.31 16.35
CA THR A 733 0.49 9.79 15.60
C THR A 733 1.04 8.53 16.25
N ARG A 734 1.11 8.51 17.60
CA ARG A 734 1.47 7.31 18.37
C ARG A 734 0.53 6.13 18.06
N ALA A 735 -0.77 6.39 18.00
CA ALA A 735 -1.77 5.37 17.70
C ALA A 735 -1.68 4.87 16.24
N LEU A 736 -1.59 5.79 15.26
CA LEU A 736 -1.36 5.47 13.84
C LEU A 736 -0.17 4.52 13.68
N LEU A 737 1.01 4.91 14.18
CA LEU A 737 2.24 4.12 14.06
C LEU A 737 2.11 2.76 14.75
N SER A 738 1.43 2.69 15.91
CA SER A 738 1.18 1.43 16.62
C SER A 738 0.16 0.49 15.95
N ALA A 739 -0.58 0.97 14.94
CA ALA A 739 -1.61 0.21 14.23
C ALA A 739 -1.13 -0.34 12.87
N VAL A 740 -0.05 0.22 12.30
CA VAL A 740 0.64 -0.35 11.13
C VAL A 740 1.18 -1.74 11.49
N PRO A 741 0.84 -2.82 10.79
CA PRO A 741 1.35 -4.15 11.09
C PRO A 741 2.81 -4.33 10.60
N LEU A 742 3.62 -5.11 11.31
CA LEU A 742 4.98 -5.46 10.88
C LEU A 742 5.03 -6.87 10.25
N PRO A 743 5.78 -7.09 9.14
CA PRO A 743 5.96 -8.39 8.50
C PRO A 743 7.01 -9.29 9.22
N ASP A 744 7.07 -9.21 10.54
CA ASP A 744 7.87 -10.05 11.43
C ASP A 744 6.93 -10.60 12.52
N PRO A 745 6.66 -11.93 12.54
CA PRO A 745 5.73 -12.53 13.50
C PRO A 745 6.16 -12.41 14.97
N VAL A 746 7.47 -12.33 15.25
CA VAL A 746 7.98 -12.22 16.61
C VAL A 746 7.85 -10.78 17.08
N ALA A 747 8.29 -9.82 16.26
CA ALA A 747 8.19 -8.41 16.57
C ALA A 747 6.72 -7.97 16.73
N GLU A 748 5.83 -8.32 15.80
CA GLU A 748 4.44 -7.85 15.84
C GLU A 748 3.64 -8.47 17.00
N ARG A 749 3.86 -9.75 17.34
CA ARG A 749 3.21 -10.38 18.51
C ARG A 749 3.68 -9.81 19.85
N SER A 750 4.89 -9.26 19.93
CA SER A 750 5.41 -8.58 21.13
C SER A 750 4.84 -7.17 21.35
N ARG A 751 4.17 -6.60 20.33
CA ARG A 751 3.98 -5.16 20.17
C ARG A 751 2.69 -4.65 20.80
N ARG A 752 2.79 -3.58 21.61
CA ARG A 752 1.64 -2.92 22.23
C ARG A 752 0.96 -1.97 21.24
N ARG A 753 -0.09 -2.44 20.56
CA ARG A 753 -0.98 -1.62 19.71
C ARG A 753 -1.82 -0.68 20.59
N ILE A 754 -2.02 0.57 20.16
CA ILE A 754 -2.91 1.54 20.81
C ILE A 754 -4.22 1.60 20.03
N VAL A 755 -5.20 0.78 20.44
CA VAL A 755 -6.54 0.80 19.84
C VAL A 755 -7.23 2.13 20.17
N LEU A 756 -7.67 2.86 19.14
CA LEU A 756 -8.42 4.09 19.31
C LEU A 756 -9.88 3.79 19.68
N PRO A 757 -10.46 4.42 20.73
CA PRO A 757 -11.84 4.21 21.13
C PRO A 757 -12.86 4.37 19.99
N ALA A 758 -13.95 3.59 20.07
CA ALA A 758 -15.06 3.65 19.14
C ALA A 758 -15.82 4.98 19.29
N GLY A 759 -15.51 5.95 18.43
CA GLY A 759 -16.12 7.27 18.38
C GLY A 759 -16.21 7.79 16.94
N PRO A 760 -16.78 8.98 16.71
CA PRO A 760 -16.74 9.60 15.40
C PRO A 760 -15.29 9.81 14.96
N GLY A 761 -14.93 9.26 13.80
CA GLY A 761 -13.63 9.48 13.14
C GLY A 761 -13.45 10.93 12.67
N PRO A 762 -12.42 11.23 11.87
CA PRO A 762 -12.28 12.52 11.22
C PRO A 762 -13.51 12.76 10.33
N GLY A 763 -14.36 13.68 10.78
CA GLY A 763 -15.66 13.93 10.17
C GLY A 763 -15.98 15.42 10.23
N PRO A 764 -16.74 15.94 9.27
CA PRO A 764 -16.73 17.36 8.92
C PRO A 764 -17.59 18.26 9.82
N ARG A 765 -17.79 17.85 11.08
CA ARG A 765 -18.49 18.62 12.11
C ARG A 765 -17.50 19.58 12.75
N ALA A 766 -17.89 20.85 12.88
CA ALA A 766 -17.14 21.79 13.71
C ALA A 766 -17.14 21.29 15.17
N VAL A 767 -15.95 21.00 15.70
CA VAL A 767 -15.75 20.61 17.10
C VAL A 767 -15.10 21.78 17.83
N SER A 768 -15.61 22.13 19.02
CA SER A 768 -14.91 23.06 19.91
C SER A 768 -13.58 22.45 20.38
N GLY A 769 -12.60 23.29 20.69
CA GLY A 769 -11.32 22.81 21.21
C GLY A 769 -10.55 21.85 20.30
N CYS A 770 -10.04 20.75 20.86
CA CYS A 770 -9.27 19.75 20.14
C CYS A 770 -10.19 18.73 19.42
N ALA A 771 -10.11 18.66 18.09
CA ALA A 771 -10.91 17.73 17.28
C ALA A 771 -10.70 16.23 17.64
N PHE A 772 -9.50 15.86 18.07
CA PHE A 772 -9.17 14.48 18.47
C PHE A 772 -9.66 14.09 19.88
N ARG A 773 -10.17 15.06 20.68
CA ARG A 773 -10.47 14.86 22.12
C ARG A 773 -11.33 13.63 22.44
N ALA A 774 -12.26 13.26 21.56
CA ALA A 774 -13.22 12.17 21.77
C ALA A 774 -12.67 10.76 21.47
N ARG A 775 -11.48 10.66 20.86
CA ARG A 775 -10.76 9.40 20.58
C ARG A 775 -9.34 9.40 21.18
N CYS A 776 -9.01 10.41 21.98
CA CYS A 776 -7.67 10.56 22.55
C CYS A 776 -7.52 9.76 23.84
N PRO A 777 -6.67 8.70 23.90
CA PRO A 777 -6.52 7.89 25.11
C PRO A 777 -5.95 8.71 26.28
N VAL A 778 -5.14 9.73 26.01
CA VAL A 778 -4.63 10.66 27.04
C VAL A 778 -5.76 11.50 27.65
N GLN A 779 -6.79 11.85 26.89
CA GLN A 779 -7.88 12.71 27.37
C GLN A 779 -8.71 12.05 28.49
N ALA A 780 -8.86 10.73 28.46
CA ALA A 780 -9.49 9.96 29.54
C ALA A 780 -8.70 10.00 30.85
N LEU A 781 -7.37 10.16 30.77
CA LEU A 781 -6.44 10.16 31.92
C LEU A 781 -6.18 11.56 32.49
N LEU A 782 -6.69 12.62 31.86
CA LEU A 782 -6.42 14.00 32.30
C LEU A 782 -7.31 14.43 33.50
N PRO A 783 -6.77 15.24 34.43
CA PRO A 783 -7.57 15.98 35.41
C PRO A 783 -8.65 16.84 34.75
N ALA A 784 -9.68 17.24 35.52
CA ALA A 784 -10.84 17.98 35.01
C ALA A 784 -10.46 19.26 34.24
N ALA A 785 -9.48 20.03 34.74
CA ALA A 785 -8.96 21.22 34.06
C ALA A 785 -8.32 20.89 32.69
N GLY A 786 -7.55 19.81 32.60
CA GLY A 786 -6.95 19.35 31.33
C GLY A 786 -7.99 18.88 30.32
N ARG A 787 -9.03 18.16 30.78
CA ARG A 787 -10.19 17.78 29.96
C ARG A 787 -10.97 19.00 29.47
N GLY A 788 -11.20 19.98 30.34
CA GLY A 788 -11.84 21.26 30.00
C GLY A 788 -11.06 22.04 28.95
N ARG A 789 -9.74 22.17 29.11
CA ARG A 789 -8.85 22.81 28.13
C ARG A 789 -8.94 22.17 26.75
N CYS A 790 -8.90 20.83 26.68
CA CYS A 790 -9.08 20.09 25.43
C CYS A 790 -10.49 20.22 24.82
N ALA A 791 -11.50 20.61 25.60
CA ALA A 791 -12.86 20.86 25.11
C ALA A 791 -13.07 22.30 24.61
N ALA A 792 -12.38 23.29 25.19
CA ALA A 792 -12.50 24.70 24.82
C ALA A 792 -11.48 25.16 23.77
N GLU A 793 -10.19 24.93 24.00
CA GLU A 793 -9.09 25.51 23.22
C GLU A 793 -8.65 24.61 22.06
N THR A 794 -8.59 25.15 20.84
CA THR A 794 -7.87 24.50 19.74
C THR A 794 -6.38 24.56 20.04
N PRO A 795 -5.65 23.43 20.09
CA PRO A 795 -4.20 23.46 20.17
C PRO A 795 -3.63 24.14 18.92
N ARG A 796 -2.71 25.10 19.12
CA ARG A 796 -1.86 25.63 18.04
C ARG A 796 -0.61 24.76 17.90
N ALA A 797 -0.01 24.74 16.71
CA ALA A 797 1.28 24.11 16.49
C ALA A 797 2.36 24.82 17.36
N ARG A 798 3.24 24.03 17.97
CA ARG A 798 4.41 24.49 18.73
C ARG A 798 5.60 23.56 18.51
N PRO A 799 6.86 24.01 18.68
CA PRO A 799 8.04 23.15 18.62
C PRO A 799 7.91 21.91 19.52
N ALA A 800 8.42 20.78 19.05
CA ALA A 800 8.09 19.45 19.58
C ALA A 800 9.31 18.55 19.84
N GLY A 801 10.45 19.16 20.17
CA GLY A 801 11.73 18.49 20.39
C GLY A 801 12.87 19.49 20.32
N GLU A 802 14.09 18.97 20.20
CA GLU A 802 15.33 19.75 20.03
C GLU A 802 15.64 20.01 18.54
N ALA A 803 15.09 19.20 17.63
CA ALA A 803 15.35 19.31 16.20
C ALA A 803 14.52 20.42 15.53
N ALA A 804 15.16 21.14 14.61
CA ALA A 804 14.54 22.23 13.87
C ALA A 804 13.41 21.73 12.94
N GLY A 805 12.22 22.33 13.06
CA GLY A 805 11.10 22.07 12.16
C GLY A 805 10.20 20.89 12.53
N HIS A 806 10.35 20.31 13.72
CA HIS A 806 9.34 19.43 14.33
C HIS A 806 8.33 20.23 15.16
N THR A 807 7.06 20.18 14.77
CA THR A 807 5.95 20.88 15.46
C THR A 807 4.80 19.93 15.79
N VAL A 808 4.07 20.24 16.88
CA VAL A 808 2.93 19.45 17.35
C VAL A 808 1.78 20.35 17.81
N SER A 809 0.56 20.04 17.34
CA SER A 809 -0.69 20.72 17.73
C SER A 809 -1.37 19.97 18.86
N CYS A 810 -0.71 19.87 20.02
CA CYS A 810 -1.26 19.22 21.22
C CYS A 810 -1.10 20.07 22.48
N HIS A 811 -2.10 20.08 23.36
CA HIS A 811 -1.98 20.64 24.72
C HIS A 811 -1.10 19.78 25.64
N PHE A 812 -1.13 18.45 25.44
CA PHE A 812 -0.43 17.46 26.26
C PHE A 812 0.33 16.45 25.37
N PRO A 813 1.38 16.89 24.65
CA PRO A 813 2.22 16.01 23.84
C PRO A 813 3.04 15.06 24.72
N HIS A 814 3.44 13.93 24.15
CA HIS A 814 4.33 12.98 24.81
C HIS A 814 5.75 13.57 24.97
N ARG A 815 6.35 13.38 26.14
CA ARG A 815 7.74 13.74 26.42
C ARG A 815 8.73 12.69 25.88
#